data_AF-A0A2M8DH95-F1
#
_entry.id   AF-A0A2M8DH95-F1
#
_cell.length_a   1.000
_cell.length_b   1.000
_cell.length_c   1.000
_cell.angle_alpha   90.00
_cell.angle_beta   90.00
_cell.angle_gamma   90.00
#
_symmetry.space_group_name_H-M   'P 1'
#
loop_
_entity.id
_entity.type
_entity.pdbx_description
1 polymer ?
#
loop_
_entity_poly.entity_id
_entity_poly.type
_entity_poly.pdbx_seq_one_letter_code
_entity_poly.pdbx_strand_id
1 'polypeptide(L)'
;MRRLLVLVVLALGVFAQAAEAQLLFGEKKYPYALGDVLANAAEFVEKEGYWEAYAAGHKGGDPLGYVFLTDNLVEIPGYSGHTLNTLVGLDPTGKLTGVKIVSHAEPIVLIGLSEQVILDFVAQYPGRDIRDRIIISNTPKSGYVTVDGISGATVTAVAENATIFKAARQVAKAVGIVKPSEVRVRRPSSVFAPLDWPALVARAAIGRLTLQPEDVHGAGDGPALELYYAILDSPSIGQNLLGEAYYKIVQERLARDGGSALFIGGRGAISFKGAGFARGGVFDRFSLEQGGDLVVFQDVDYVNHFDLPIEGGVEFHEGGIFYTKNPDFDPAQPFTFHLTLPYRVGDKKEYAAFVSDYVLPADFVEEEIPFWKARWQEVRLEAAALGCLLIVAGLLFTFRNRLLPYRKVLHHGVAVVAVVWIGLLMKAQPSTTQILTPVNAAVHGKFPFEVFLSEPLIFLFWIAILVSLPVWGRGFFCGWLCPYGALLELLASAWHKVAPGALVRRIDRWEPGPVWRWGKYATFLVILAVAFASLPAAEMLDEVEPFKTFILRLARPAQFVAYFAVVTVASMVVYRAFCRFLCPLGGALALASFKPLDGLKRYEHCTTCKICFKGCEPKAISSATGRIDYRECLHCWDCQATGEDTARCPEQITAAKEGRPVRLMFHALILGLALAATPSAARTWPVVPVGQTLAEALAAAADGDTVEVAAGVYHGNFVVARRITLHGEVGAILDAGGSGHVLAVNAPGVVVEGLTLRASGRDLERSDAGIWLAQAAADVRLLHNRVEQSLFGIWVHGSPRAVMISNQIEGGEAARMGDRGNGIHLWNVEGAVVQGNTVVKCRDGIYMELSHHCRVENNTIERSRYAIHTMWCDGSVYKQNRASDNFVGLALMFSKGIEARGNTLYNNRTHGILLIQDTRSQITDNRLISNTKGLFVYNSLYNTIGNNLIAKNYLGMHYWGGSEDNELHDNTFVDNEIQVKFVATRDQRWDSNYWSDYLGWDVNRDGRGDTPYLSNTMVDTLLWQYPAAKLLLTSPAFQLLAAAERAFPVIAVPKGQDATPWMAPPIADWQAVLAHYPAVTQRYYGQLSKLPHIPGGE
;
A
#
# COMPACT_ATOMS: atom_id res chain seq x y z
N MET A 1 -29.49 -33.07 -34.43
CA MET A 1 -29.92 -31.88 -33.65
C MET A 1 -30.49 -32.21 -32.27
N ARG A 2 -31.46 -33.13 -32.09
CA ARG A 2 -31.96 -33.52 -30.73
C ARG A 2 -30.90 -34.08 -29.76
N ARG A 3 -29.81 -34.68 -30.26
CA ARG A 3 -28.78 -35.32 -29.43
C ARG A 3 -27.77 -34.34 -28.79
N LEU A 4 -27.64 -33.12 -29.31
CA LEU A 4 -26.69 -32.14 -28.77
C LEU A 4 -27.25 -31.42 -27.52
N LEU A 5 -28.58 -31.30 -27.42
CA LEU A 5 -29.27 -30.63 -26.30
C LEU A 5 -29.27 -31.48 -25.02
N VAL A 6 -29.29 -32.82 -25.15
CA VAL A 6 -29.30 -33.77 -24.03
C VAL A 6 -27.93 -33.89 -23.35
N LEU A 7 -26.85 -33.74 -24.12
CA LEU A 7 -25.47 -33.77 -23.61
C LEU A 7 -25.12 -32.55 -22.74
N VAL A 8 -25.75 -31.40 -22.99
CA VAL A 8 -25.52 -30.17 -22.21
C VAL A 8 -26.23 -30.22 -20.84
N VAL A 9 -27.36 -30.92 -20.74
CA VAL A 9 -28.11 -31.06 -19.47
C VAL A 9 -27.43 -32.04 -18.52
N LEU A 10 -26.81 -33.12 -19.03
CA LEU A 10 -26.08 -34.09 -18.22
C LEU A 10 -24.75 -33.57 -17.65
N ALA A 11 -24.14 -32.58 -18.29
CA ALA A 11 -22.88 -31.98 -17.83
C ALA A 11 -23.05 -31.05 -16.61
N LEU A 12 -24.29 -30.62 -16.30
CA LEU A 12 -24.58 -29.71 -15.18
C LEU A 12 -24.72 -30.42 -13.82
N GLY A 13 -24.82 -31.75 -13.78
CA GLY A 13 -25.10 -32.51 -12.55
C GLY A 13 -23.88 -32.99 -11.74
N VAL A 14 -22.64 -32.76 -12.19
CA VAL A 14 -21.45 -33.46 -11.65
C VAL A 14 -20.55 -32.58 -10.76
N PHE A 15 -20.86 -31.30 -10.51
CA PHE A 15 -19.92 -30.35 -9.89
C PHE A 15 -20.13 -30.07 -8.38
N ALA A 16 -20.79 -30.95 -7.64
CA ALA A 16 -20.97 -30.79 -6.20
C ALA A 16 -20.36 -31.97 -5.44
N GLN A 17 -19.03 -31.99 -5.22
CA GLN A 17 -18.38 -32.65 -4.07
C GLN A 17 -16.84 -32.52 -4.08
N ALA A 18 -16.28 -32.42 -2.86
CA ALA A 18 -14.87 -32.46 -2.41
C ALA A 18 -14.09 -31.12 -2.45
N ALA A 19 -13.37 -30.67 -1.42
CA ALA A 19 -12.79 -31.38 -0.27
C ALA A 19 -12.56 -30.47 0.97
N GLU A 20 -12.63 -31.08 2.15
CA GLU A 20 -12.21 -30.59 3.47
C GLU A 20 -10.82 -31.14 3.87
N ALA A 21 -10.21 -30.42 4.84
CA ALA A 21 -9.28 -30.85 5.90
C ALA A 21 -7.75 -30.88 5.64
N GLN A 22 -7.00 -30.11 6.46
CA GLN A 22 -6.07 -30.68 7.46
C GLN A 22 -5.53 -29.63 8.48
N LEU A 23 -5.67 -29.98 9.76
CA LEU A 23 -5.02 -29.38 10.95
C LEU A 23 -3.66 -30.06 11.21
N LEU A 24 -2.69 -29.32 11.76
CA LEU A 24 -1.45 -29.84 12.37
C LEU A 24 -1.33 -29.38 13.83
N PHE A 25 -1.05 -30.33 14.72
CA PHE A 25 -1.04 -30.23 16.18
C PHE A 25 0.33 -29.80 16.77
N GLY A 26 0.30 -29.19 17.95
CA GLY A 26 1.40 -29.12 18.93
C GLY A 26 0.86 -29.01 20.37
N GLU A 27 1.19 -30.00 21.21
CA GLU A 27 1.08 -30.06 22.69
C GLU A 27 -0.26 -29.68 23.38
N LYS A 28 -1.20 -30.63 23.49
CA LYS A 28 -2.39 -30.50 24.38
C LYS A 28 -2.01 -30.80 25.84
N LYS A 29 -2.07 -29.79 26.71
CA LYS A 29 -1.91 -29.94 28.16
C LYS A 29 -3.22 -29.92 28.97
N TYR A 30 -4.40 -29.86 28.33
CA TYR A 30 -5.66 -29.69 29.05
C TYR A 30 -6.79 -30.63 28.55
N PRO A 31 -7.45 -31.39 29.45
CA PRO A 31 -8.49 -32.36 29.09
C PRO A 31 -9.90 -31.79 29.26
N TYR A 32 -10.24 -30.70 28.57
CA TYR A 32 -11.61 -30.15 28.61
C TYR A 32 -12.47 -30.72 27.47
N ALA A 33 -13.68 -31.14 27.79
CA ALA A 33 -14.72 -31.51 26.83
C ALA A 33 -15.66 -30.31 26.57
N LEU A 34 -16.35 -30.29 25.43
CA LEU A 34 -17.34 -29.24 25.12
C LEU A 34 -18.45 -29.12 26.17
N GLY A 35 -18.81 -30.22 26.84
CA GLY A 35 -19.78 -30.25 27.92
C GLY A 35 -19.32 -29.57 29.23
N ASP A 36 -18.02 -29.32 29.40
CA ASP A 36 -17.48 -28.73 30.63
C ASP A 36 -17.84 -27.24 30.77
N VAL A 37 -18.13 -26.58 29.65
CA VAL A 37 -18.61 -25.18 29.62
C VAL A 37 -20.12 -25.08 29.41
N LEU A 38 -20.80 -26.20 29.15
CA LEU A 38 -22.25 -26.26 28.94
C LEU A 38 -22.82 -27.61 29.42
N ALA A 39 -22.93 -27.76 30.74
CA ALA A 39 -23.19 -29.04 31.42
C ALA A 39 -24.52 -29.74 31.05
N ASN A 40 -25.50 -29.01 30.51
CA ASN A 40 -26.81 -29.56 30.14
C ASN A 40 -26.86 -30.12 28.70
N ALA A 41 -25.76 -30.01 27.94
CA ALA A 41 -25.67 -30.50 26.57
C ALA A 41 -25.04 -31.90 26.50
N ALA A 42 -25.61 -32.77 25.67
CA ALA A 42 -25.12 -34.13 25.45
C ALA A 42 -24.64 -34.36 24.00
N GLU A 43 -25.07 -33.53 23.05
CA GLU A 43 -24.73 -33.66 21.63
C GLU A 43 -24.32 -32.30 21.03
N PHE A 44 -23.28 -32.28 20.20
CA PHE A 44 -22.73 -31.07 19.59
C PHE A 44 -22.69 -31.21 18.06
N VAL A 45 -23.03 -30.15 17.33
CA VAL A 45 -22.96 -30.08 15.86
C VAL A 45 -22.06 -28.90 15.49
N GLU A 46 -21.00 -29.18 14.75
CA GLU A 46 -20.06 -28.16 14.30
C GLU A 46 -20.65 -27.31 13.18
N LYS A 47 -20.43 -26.00 13.29
CA LYS A 47 -20.68 -24.97 12.29
C LYS A 47 -19.36 -24.25 12.01
N GLU A 48 -19.38 -23.25 11.13
CA GLU A 48 -18.19 -22.48 10.77
C GLU A 48 -17.68 -21.67 11.98
N GLY A 49 -16.73 -22.24 12.74
CA GLY A 49 -16.05 -21.62 13.87
C GLY A 49 -16.66 -21.84 15.27
N TYR A 50 -17.82 -22.51 15.39
CA TYR A 50 -18.47 -22.80 16.68
C TYR A 50 -19.31 -24.09 16.65
N TRP A 51 -19.74 -24.58 17.80
CA TRP A 51 -20.61 -25.76 17.95
C TRP A 51 -21.98 -25.38 18.52
N GLU A 52 -23.04 -25.89 17.90
CA GLU A 52 -24.41 -25.87 18.44
C GLU A 52 -24.61 -27.07 19.37
N ALA A 53 -25.13 -26.81 20.57
CA ALA A 53 -25.24 -27.82 21.62
C ALA A 53 -26.71 -28.19 21.88
N TYR A 54 -26.99 -29.48 22.03
CA TYR A 54 -28.34 -30.03 22.14
C TYR A 54 -28.48 -30.98 23.34
N ALA A 55 -29.72 -31.10 23.83
CA ALA A 55 -30.10 -32.20 24.71
C ALA A 55 -30.01 -33.54 23.97
N ALA A 56 -29.81 -34.64 24.69
CA ALA A 56 -29.76 -35.97 24.10
C ALA A 56 -31.02 -36.26 23.26
N GLY A 57 -30.83 -36.70 22.02
CA GLY A 57 -31.91 -37.06 21.09
C GLY A 57 -32.65 -35.88 20.42
N HIS A 58 -32.19 -34.63 20.58
CA HIS A 58 -32.85 -33.42 20.06
C HIS A 58 -32.07 -32.71 18.94
N LYS A 59 -31.22 -33.43 18.20
CA LYS A 59 -30.46 -32.86 17.06
C LYS A 59 -31.39 -32.23 16.01
N GLY A 60 -31.15 -30.96 15.70
CA GLY A 60 -31.89 -30.20 14.68
C GLY A 60 -33.10 -29.40 15.19
N GLY A 61 -33.34 -29.37 16.51
CA GLY A 61 -34.29 -28.44 17.16
C GLY A 61 -33.64 -27.11 17.58
N ASP A 62 -34.22 -26.43 18.57
CA ASP A 62 -33.60 -25.23 19.16
C ASP A 62 -32.38 -25.63 20.02
N PRO A 63 -31.20 -25.02 19.81
CA PRO A 63 -30.00 -25.34 20.58
C PRO A 63 -30.13 -24.89 22.04
N LEU A 64 -29.58 -25.68 22.97
CA LEU A 64 -29.43 -25.34 24.39
C LEU A 64 -28.40 -24.24 24.64
N GLY A 65 -27.51 -24.01 23.67
CA GLY A 65 -26.43 -23.04 23.73
C GLY A 65 -25.39 -23.31 22.64
N TYR A 66 -24.31 -22.55 22.72
CA TYR A 66 -23.23 -22.54 21.74
C TYR A 66 -21.90 -22.66 22.47
N VAL A 67 -20.97 -23.40 21.89
CA VAL A 67 -19.62 -23.57 22.43
C VAL A 67 -18.62 -23.21 21.35
N PHE A 68 -17.52 -22.54 21.68
CA PHE A 68 -16.50 -22.15 20.70
C PHE A 68 -15.12 -22.01 21.34
N LEU A 69 -14.09 -22.10 20.49
CA LEU A 69 -12.71 -21.77 20.82
C LEU A 69 -12.40 -20.37 20.28
N THR A 70 -11.77 -19.53 21.10
CA THR A 70 -11.47 -18.15 20.73
C THR A 70 -10.54 -18.04 19.52
N ASP A 71 -9.52 -18.89 19.42
CA ASP A 71 -8.56 -18.91 18.29
C ASP A 71 -9.22 -19.18 16.92
N ASN A 72 -10.38 -19.83 16.89
CA ASN A 72 -11.10 -20.08 15.63
C ASN A 72 -11.83 -18.82 15.12
N LEU A 73 -11.93 -17.78 15.94
CA LEU A 73 -12.79 -16.62 15.71
C LEU A 73 -12.02 -15.30 15.75
N VAL A 74 -11.10 -15.14 16.71
CA VAL A 74 -10.39 -13.89 16.97
C VAL A 74 -8.90 -14.12 17.28
N GLU A 75 -8.05 -13.23 16.79
CA GLU A 75 -6.61 -13.24 17.05
C GLU A 75 -6.20 -12.01 17.87
N ILE A 76 -6.26 -12.13 19.20
CA ILE A 76 -5.80 -11.08 20.14
C ILE A 76 -4.61 -11.62 20.94
N PRO A 77 -3.39 -11.11 20.72
CA PRO A 77 -2.20 -11.57 21.44
C PRO A 77 -2.15 -11.06 22.88
N GLY A 78 -1.65 -11.89 23.80
CA GLY A 78 -1.36 -11.55 25.19
C GLY A 78 0.03 -10.91 25.39
N TYR A 79 0.55 -10.93 26.62
CA TYR A 79 1.89 -10.39 26.92
C TYR A 79 3.01 -11.12 26.20
N SER A 80 2.78 -12.41 25.92
CA SER A 80 3.69 -13.28 25.17
C SER A 80 3.83 -12.94 23.68
N GLY A 81 2.92 -12.12 23.13
CA GLY A 81 2.75 -11.97 21.68
C GLY A 81 1.97 -13.13 21.03
N HIS A 82 1.59 -14.17 21.77
CA HIS A 82 0.74 -15.28 21.31
C HIS A 82 -0.70 -15.13 21.84
N THR A 83 -1.68 -15.72 21.15
CA THR A 83 -3.10 -15.71 21.57
C THR A 83 -3.34 -16.62 22.77
N LEU A 84 -4.39 -16.31 23.54
CA LEU A 84 -4.93 -17.20 24.56
C LEU A 84 -6.11 -17.98 23.97
N ASN A 85 -5.95 -19.29 23.88
CA ASN A 85 -7.01 -20.15 23.40
C ASN A 85 -7.91 -20.54 24.55
N THR A 86 -9.16 -20.07 24.51
CA THR A 86 -10.14 -20.23 25.58
C THR A 86 -11.40 -20.88 25.02
N LEU A 87 -11.86 -21.94 25.67
CA LEU A 87 -13.14 -22.59 25.44
C LEU A 87 -14.23 -21.84 26.18
N VAL A 88 -15.23 -21.37 25.45
CA VAL A 88 -16.31 -20.55 25.98
C VAL A 88 -17.67 -21.17 25.63
N GLY A 89 -18.55 -21.23 26.64
CA GLY A 89 -19.96 -21.59 26.49
C GLY A 89 -20.87 -20.37 26.55
N LEU A 90 -21.88 -20.31 25.70
CA LEU A 90 -22.84 -19.22 25.56
C LEU A 90 -24.27 -19.78 25.51
N ASP A 91 -25.17 -19.27 26.35
CA ASP A 91 -26.59 -19.65 26.27
C ASP A 91 -27.34 -18.89 25.15
N PRO A 92 -28.56 -19.32 24.77
CA PRO A 92 -29.36 -18.65 23.72
C PRO A 92 -29.81 -17.23 24.07
N THR A 93 -29.67 -16.80 25.33
CA THR A 93 -30.00 -15.44 25.77
C THR A 93 -28.82 -14.48 25.66
N GLY A 94 -27.59 -15.02 25.57
CA GLY A 94 -26.35 -14.28 25.50
C GLY A 94 -25.55 -14.27 26.81
N LYS A 95 -25.81 -15.19 27.76
CA LYS A 95 -24.99 -15.32 28.97
C LYS A 95 -23.89 -16.37 28.83
N LEU A 96 -22.73 -16.07 29.39
CA LEU A 96 -21.61 -17.00 29.46
C LEU A 96 -21.94 -18.12 30.45
N THR A 97 -21.87 -19.37 30.00
CA THR A 97 -22.19 -20.56 30.81
C THR A 97 -20.95 -21.22 31.40
N GLY A 98 -19.80 -21.07 30.74
CA GLY A 98 -18.50 -21.54 31.23
C GLY A 98 -17.35 -20.94 30.41
N VAL A 99 -16.20 -20.74 31.05
CA VAL A 99 -14.97 -20.23 30.42
C VAL A 99 -13.78 -21.04 30.94
N LYS A 100 -12.99 -21.64 30.04
CA LYS A 100 -11.85 -22.49 30.37
C LYS A 100 -10.69 -22.25 29.41
N ILE A 101 -9.50 -21.93 29.94
CA ILE A 101 -8.30 -21.74 29.10
C ILE A 101 -7.80 -23.10 28.63
N VAL A 102 -7.69 -23.28 27.33
CA VAL A 102 -7.22 -24.49 26.65
C VAL A 102 -5.73 -24.44 26.36
N SER A 103 -5.16 -23.27 26.09
CA SER A 103 -3.71 -23.09 25.99
C SER A 103 -3.33 -21.61 26.08
N HIS A 104 -2.20 -21.30 26.71
CA HIS A 104 -1.62 -19.96 26.76
C HIS A 104 -0.09 -20.03 26.84
N ALA A 105 0.61 -18.97 26.39
CA ALA A 105 2.07 -18.89 26.38
C ALA A 105 2.63 -17.71 27.23
N GLU A 106 1.92 -17.31 28.28
CA GLU A 106 2.19 -16.08 29.04
C GLU A 106 3.44 -16.18 29.97
N PRO A 107 4.53 -15.43 29.69
CA PRO A 107 5.80 -15.53 30.41
C PRO A 107 5.69 -15.25 31.90
N ILE A 108 4.79 -14.37 32.32
CA ILE A 108 4.69 -13.95 33.72
C ILE A 108 4.21 -15.08 34.66
N VAL A 109 3.51 -16.07 34.11
CA VAL A 109 3.17 -17.33 34.79
C VAL A 109 4.38 -18.29 34.83
N LEU A 110 5.26 -18.23 33.84
CA LEU A 110 6.46 -19.05 33.74
C LEU A 110 7.62 -18.54 34.61
N ILE A 111 7.62 -17.25 34.97
CA ILE A 111 8.73 -16.57 35.68
C ILE A 111 8.37 -16.23 37.15
N GLY A 112 7.15 -16.50 37.64
CA GLY A 112 6.86 -16.38 39.08
C GLY A 112 5.40 -16.35 39.58
N LEU A 113 4.37 -16.15 38.74
CA LEU A 113 2.96 -16.26 39.18
C LEU A 113 2.42 -17.69 38.98
N SER A 114 1.67 -18.24 39.93
CA SER A 114 1.06 -19.57 39.76
C SER A 114 -0.03 -19.54 38.69
N GLU A 115 -0.09 -20.57 37.84
CA GLU A 115 -1.10 -20.75 36.78
C GLU A 115 -2.54 -20.63 37.30
N GLN A 116 -2.78 -21.02 38.55
CA GLN A 116 -4.08 -20.88 39.23
C GLN A 116 -4.64 -19.44 39.20
N VAL A 117 -3.77 -18.41 39.17
CA VAL A 117 -4.19 -17.01 39.17
C VAL A 117 -4.94 -16.64 37.88
N ILE A 118 -4.54 -17.18 36.73
CA ILE A 118 -5.25 -16.95 35.47
C ILE A 118 -6.56 -17.78 35.46
N LEU A 119 -6.54 -18.99 36.01
CA LEU A 119 -7.74 -19.82 36.13
C LEU A 119 -8.80 -19.16 37.03
N ASP A 120 -8.39 -18.54 38.13
CA ASP A 120 -9.26 -17.79 39.04
C ASP A 120 -9.81 -16.52 38.37
N PHE A 121 -9.04 -15.89 37.49
CA PHE A 121 -9.50 -14.75 36.68
C PHE A 121 -10.66 -15.14 35.75
N VAL A 122 -10.49 -16.18 34.92
CA VAL A 122 -11.55 -16.61 33.99
C VAL A 122 -12.78 -17.21 34.69
N ALA A 123 -12.63 -17.68 35.93
CA ALA A 123 -13.73 -18.18 36.74
C ALA A 123 -14.76 -17.10 37.14
N GLN A 124 -14.45 -15.80 36.94
CA GLN A 124 -15.35 -14.67 37.23
C GLN A 124 -16.39 -14.39 36.13
N TYR A 125 -16.23 -14.98 34.94
CA TYR A 125 -17.03 -14.71 33.73
C TYR A 125 -18.33 -15.52 33.60
N PRO A 126 -18.45 -16.77 34.08
CA PRO A 126 -19.73 -17.49 34.05
C PRO A 126 -20.85 -16.71 34.74
N GLY A 127 -22.01 -16.61 34.08
CA GLY A 127 -23.19 -15.86 34.53
C GLY A 127 -23.27 -14.41 34.04
N ARG A 128 -22.21 -13.87 33.43
CA ARG A 128 -22.20 -12.52 32.82
C ARG A 128 -22.86 -12.52 31.44
N ASP A 129 -23.50 -11.41 31.07
CA ASP A 129 -24.11 -11.24 29.74
C ASP A 129 -23.10 -10.63 28.76
N ILE A 130 -23.09 -11.06 27.50
CA ILE A 130 -22.22 -10.50 26.46
C ILE A 130 -22.49 -9.00 26.19
N ARG A 131 -23.64 -8.48 26.64
CA ARG A 131 -24.02 -7.06 26.56
C ARG A 131 -23.57 -6.25 27.78
N ASP A 132 -23.03 -6.90 28.81
CA ASP A 132 -22.49 -6.21 29.97
C ASP A 132 -21.25 -5.40 29.56
N ARG A 133 -21.15 -4.17 30.10
CA ARG A 133 -19.96 -3.32 29.94
C ARG A 133 -18.95 -3.70 31.03
N ILE A 134 -17.99 -4.54 30.70
CA ILE A 134 -17.01 -5.05 31.67
C ILE A 134 -15.87 -4.06 31.89
N ILE A 135 -15.51 -3.84 33.15
CA ILE A 135 -14.34 -3.04 33.53
C ILE A 135 -13.45 -3.82 34.49
N ILE A 136 -12.15 -3.79 34.23
CA ILE A 136 -11.14 -4.43 35.09
C ILE A 136 -10.72 -3.42 36.16
N SER A 137 -11.22 -3.59 37.38
CA SER A 137 -11.07 -2.64 38.48
C SER A 137 -11.37 -3.35 39.80
N ASN A 138 -10.80 -2.89 40.91
CA ASN A 138 -11.19 -3.38 42.24
C ASN A 138 -12.33 -2.54 42.85
N THR A 139 -12.64 -1.40 42.21
CA THR A 139 -13.67 -0.46 42.65
C THR A 139 -14.88 -0.53 41.72
N PRO A 140 -16.09 -0.78 42.25
CA PRO A 140 -17.31 -0.78 41.46
C PRO A 140 -17.56 0.56 40.77
N LYS A 141 -17.97 0.53 39.50
CA LYS A 141 -18.33 1.72 38.73
C LYS A 141 -19.78 1.64 38.27
N SER A 142 -20.55 2.70 38.49
CA SER A 142 -21.95 2.76 38.05
C SER A 142 -22.06 2.57 36.54
N GLY A 143 -22.94 1.65 36.11
CA GLY A 143 -23.15 1.33 34.69
C GLY A 143 -22.16 0.32 34.09
N TYR A 144 -21.21 -0.20 34.88
CA TYR A 144 -20.25 -1.23 34.45
C TYR A 144 -20.30 -2.45 35.38
N VAL A 145 -19.98 -3.60 34.82
CA VAL A 145 -19.79 -4.85 35.56
C VAL A 145 -18.31 -5.01 35.86
N THR A 146 -17.97 -5.13 37.14
CA THR A 146 -16.58 -5.16 37.61
C THR A 146 -16.03 -6.59 37.67
N VAL A 147 -14.81 -6.77 37.16
CA VAL A 147 -14.01 -8.00 37.22
C VAL A 147 -12.65 -7.67 37.83
N ASP A 148 -12.21 -8.47 38.79
CA ASP A 148 -10.93 -8.25 39.47
C ASP A 148 -9.77 -8.59 38.52
N GLY A 149 -8.81 -7.67 38.38
CA GLY A 149 -7.64 -7.86 37.50
C GLY A 149 -6.52 -8.71 38.12
N ILE A 150 -5.59 -9.18 37.28
CA ILE A 150 -4.43 -9.94 37.74
C ILE A 150 -3.29 -8.98 38.15
N SER A 151 -2.90 -9.04 39.42
CA SER A 151 -1.77 -8.24 39.94
C SER A 151 -0.47 -8.66 39.26
N GLY A 152 0.18 -7.71 38.59
CA GLY A 152 1.41 -7.95 37.84
C GLY A 152 1.21 -8.43 36.40
N ALA A 153 0.04 -8.97 36.03
CA ALA A 153 -0.28 -9.47 34.68
C ALA A 153 -1.47 -8.74 34.04
N THR A 154 -1.46 -7.41 34.09
CA THR A 154 -2.56 -6.56 33.61
C THR A 154 -2.78 -6.68 32.10
N VAL A 155 -1.70 -6.80 31.31
CA VAL A 155 -1.76 -7.03 29.86
C VAL A 155 -2.54 -8.32 29.54
N THR A 156 -2.21 -9.41 30.24
CA THR A 156 -2.85 -10.72 30.08
C THR A 156 -4.34 -10.66 30.40
N ALA A 157 -4.73 -9.99 31.49
CA ALA A 157 -6.12 -9.86 31.90
C ALA A 157 -6.96 -9.04 30.89
N VAL A 158 -6.42 -7.93 30.38
CA VAL A 158 -7.08 -7.09 29.37
C VAL A 158 -7.25 -7.84 28.05
N ALA A 159 -6.20 -8.53 27.59
CA ALA A 159 -6.22 -9.31 26.36
C ALA A 159 -7.24 -10.46 26.44
N GLU A 160 -7.25 -11.21 27.55
CA GLU A 160 -8.20 -12.32 27.75
C GLU A 160 -9.66 -11.82 27.81
N ASN A 161 -9.92 -10.71 28.51
CA ASN A 161 -11.25 -10.10 28.54
C ASN A 161 -11.76 -9.74 27.14
N ALA A 162 -10.91 -9.07 26.35
CA ALA A 162 -11.25 -8.70 24.97
C ALA A 162 -11.48 -9.94 24.09
N THR A 163 -10.66 -10.97 24.26
CA THR A 163 -10.73 -12.23 23.52
C THR A 163 -12.06 -12.95 23.75
N ILE A 164 -12.46 -13.14 25.02
CA ILE A 164 -13.71 -13.80 25.40
C ILE A 164 -14.91 -13.07 24.80
N PHE A 165 -15.02 -11.76 25.02
CA PHE A 165 -16.20 -11.00 24.62
C PHE A 165 -16.29 -10.79 23.11
N LYS A 166 -15.18 -10.55 22.42
CA LYS A 166 -15.17 -10.39 20.96
C LYS A 166 -15.59 -11.69 20.27
N ALA A 167 -15.03 -12.84 20.68
CA ALA A 167 -15.42 -14.14 20.16
C ALA A 167 -16.90 -14.46 20.46
N ALA A 168 -17.35 -14.23 21.70
CA ALA A 168 -18.74 -14.47 22.10
C ALA A 168 -19.75 -13.65 21.29
N ARG A 169 -19.45 -12.38 21.02
CA ARG A 169 -20.32 -11.53 20.20
C ARG A 169 -20.30 -11.88 18.73
N GLN A 170 -19.18 -12.34 18.19
CA GLN A 170 -19.11 -12.84 16.81
C GLN A 170 -20.03 -14.05 16.62
N VAL A 171 -20.01 -15.01 17.56
CA VAL A 171 -20.95 -16.14 17.56
C VAL A 171 -22.39 -15.63 17.76
N ALA A 172 -22.63 -14.72 18.71
CA ALA A 172 -23.96 -14.17 18.96
C ALA A 172 -24.55 -13.42 17.75
N LYS A 173 -23.73 -12.75 16.93
CA LYS A 173 -24.12 -12.12 15.66
C LYS A 173 -24.46 -13.19 14.62
N ALA A 174 -23.64 -14.25 14.49
CA ALA A 174 -23.87 -15.35 13.56
C ALA A 174 -25.17 -16.12 13.84
N VAL A 175 -25.51 -16.30 15.12
CA VAL A 175 -26.72 -17.05 15.56
C VAL A 175 -27.93 -16.16 15.81
N GLY A 176 -27.81 -14.83 15.60
CA GLY A 176 -28.93 -13.88 15.71
C GLY A 176 -29.34 -13.48 17.13
N ILE A 177 -28.54 -13.79 18.16
CA ILE A 177 -28.72 -13.31 19.56
C ILE A 177 -28.51 -11.80 19.66
N VAL A 178 -27.58 -11.27 18.86
CA VAL A 178 -27.28 -9.84 18.72
C VAL A 178 -27.51 -9.46 17.27
N LYS A 179 -28.33 -8.44 17.01
CA LYS A 179 -28.49 -7.92 15.64
C LYS A 179 -27.16 -7.32 15.19
N PRO A 180 -26.72 -7.56 13.94
CA PRO A 180 -25.59 -6.82 13.38
C PRO A 180 -25.84 -5.33 13.59
N SER A 181 -24.88 -4.60 14.15
CA SER A 181 -24.98 -3.15 14.21
C SER A 181 -25.12 -2.66 12.77
N GLU A 182 -26.19 -1.92 12.48
CA GLU A 182 -26.25 -1.11 11.26
C GLU A 182 -25.20 -0.02 11.42
N VAL A 183 -23.93 -0.33 11.16
CA VAL A 183 -22.89 0.68 11.01
C VAL A 183 -23.28 1.49 9.80
N ARG A 184 -24.00 2.59 10.05
CA ARG A 184 -24.26 3.60 9.03
C ARG A 184 -22.91 4.24 8.77
N VAL A 185 -22.37 3.97 7.58
CA VAL A 185 -21.06 4.47 7.13
C VAL A 185 -21.16 6.00 7.03
N ARG A 186 -21.00 6.69 8.16
CA ARG A 186 -20.69 8.11 8.20
C ARG A 186 -19.18 8.19 8.03
N ARG A 187 -18.73 9.09 7.17
CA ARG A 187 -17.29 9.23 6.88
C ARG A 187 -16.78 10.51 7.53
N PRO A 188 -15.58 10.51 8.10
CA PRO A 188 -14.87 11.74 8.41
C PRO A 188 -14.80 12.61 7.15
N SER A 189 -15.06 13.90 7.31
CA SER A 189 -15.10 14.85 6.19
C SER A 189 -13.75 14.91 5.50
N SER A 190 -13.71 14.86 4.16
CA SER A 190 -12.49 15.09 3.39
C SER A 190 -12.15 16.58 3.19
N VAL A 191 -12.96 17.50 3.73
CA VAL A 191 -12.77 18.95 3.54
C VAL A 191 -11.81 19.47 4.59
N PHE A 192 -10.76 20.17 4.13
CA PHE A 192 -9.80 20.84 4.99
C PHE A 192 -10.21 22.29 5.28
N ALA A 193 -10.22 22.67 6.55
CA ALA A 193 -10.31 24.03 7.04
C ALA A 193 -9.14 24.30 8.00
N PRO A 194 -8.42 25.43 7.86
CA PRO A 194 -7.31 25.77 8.75
C PRO A 194 -7.86 26.17 10.13
N LEU A 195 -7.43 25.48 11.18
CA LEU A 195 -7.88 25.67 12.56
C LEU A 195 -6.68 25.64 13.52
N ASP A 196 -6.66 26.53 14.51
CA ASP A 196 -5.70 26.49 15.62
C ASP A 196 -6.18 25.56 16.76
N TRP A 197 -5.32 25.32 17.74
CA TRP A 197 -5.65 24.42 18.85
C TRP A 197 -6.89 24.89 19.65
N PRO A 198 -7.00 26.17 20.07
CA PRO A 198 -8.22 26.67 20.73
C PRO A 198 -9.49 26.45 19.90
N ALA A 199 -9.43 26.63 18.59
CA ALA A 199 -10.55 26.44 17.67
C ALA A 199 -10.98 24.97 17.54
N LEU A 200 -10.04 24.02 17.63
CA LEU A 200 -10.33 22.59 17.66
C LEU A 200 -10.98 22.17 19.00
N VAL A 201 -10.47 22.68 20.12
CA VAL A 201 -11.06 22.44 21.45
C VAL A 201 -12.46 23.03 21.54
N ALA A 202 -12.66 24.27 21.06
CA ALA A 202 -13.98 24.93 21.07
C ALA A 202 -15.04 24.20 20.25
N ARG A 203 -14.63 23.47 19.20
CA ARG A 203 -15.51 22.63 18.38
C ARG A 203 -15.67 21.20 18.91
N ALA A 204 -15.09 20.87 20.07
CA ALA A 204 -15.06 19.53 20.64
C ALA A 204 -14.38 18.47 19.73
N ALA A 205 -13.46 18.89 18.86
CA ALA A 205 -12.68 17.97 18.03
C ALA A 205 -11.65 17.18 18.86
N ILE A 206 -11.24 17.72 20.02
CA ILE A 206 -10.26 17.12 20.93
C ILE A 206 -10.95 16.75 22.24
N GLY A 207 -10.98 15.46 22.55
CA GLY A 207 -11.41 14.94 23.85
C GLY A 207 -10.37 15.21 24.93
N ARG A 208 -10.82 15.41 26.18
CA ARG A 208 -9.95 15.67 27.34
C ARG A 208 -10.41 14.88 28.56
N LEU A 209 -9.46 14.25 29.24
CA LEU A 209 -9.64 13.57 30.53
C LEU A 209 -8.58 14.09 31.51
N THR A 210 -9.01 14.71 32.61
CA THR A 210 -8.13 15.24 33.66
C THR A 210 -8.35 14.47 34.96
N LEU A 211 -7.27 13.97 35.55
CA LEU A 211 -7.24 13.26 36.82
C LEU A 211 -6.47 14.07 37.86
N GLN A 212 -7.04 14.21 39.05
CA GLN A 212 -6.39 14.85 40.20
C GLN A 212 -5.58 13.83 41.01
N PRO A 213 -4.59 14.27 41.81
CA PRO A 213 -3.83 13.39 42.70
C PRO A 213 -4.72 12.57 43.64
N GLU A 214 -5.83 13.13 44.10
CA GLU A 214 -6.79 12.45 44.97
C GLU A 214 -7.44 11.22 44.29
N ASP A 215 -7.65 11.27 42.98
CA ASP A 215 -8.33 10.21 42.20
C ASP A 215 -7.53 8.90 42.14
N VAL A 216 -6.22 8.97 42.42
CA VAL A 216 -5.27 7.85 42.39
C VAL A 216 -4.56 7.66 43.74
N HIS A 217 -5.11 8.23 44.81
CA HIS A 217 -4.54 8.18 46.17
C HIS A 217 -3.07 8.68 46.26
N GLY A 218 -2.70 9.63 45.40
CA GLY A 218 -1.38 10.29 45.38
C GLY A 218 -1.37 11.63 46.13
N ALA A 219 -0.20 12.26 46.21
CA ALA A 219 -0.03 13.60 46.80
C ALA A 219 0.80 14.50 45.86
N GLY A 220 0.36 15.73 45.61
CA GLY A 220 1.08 16.73 44.79
C GLY A 220 0.22 17.97 44.45
N ASP A 221 0.85 19.08 44.03
CA ASP A 221 0.20 20.37 43.76
C ASP A 221 -0.19 20.57 42.26
N GLY A 222 -0.50 19.50 41.52
CA GLY A 222 -0.89 19.57 40.10
C GLY A 222 -1.61 18.30 39.61
N PRO A 223 -2.20 18.30 38.39
CA PRO A 223 -2.97 17.16 37.89
C PRO A 223 -2.08 15.90 37.79
N ALA A 224 -2.61 14.77 38.25
CA ALA A 224 -1.91 13.48 38.21
C ALA A 224 -1.68 13.04 36.75
N LEU A 225 -2.68 13.27 35.90
CA LEU A 225 -2.64 13.03 34.45
C LEU A 225 -3.69 13.89 33.76
N GLU A 226 -3.31 14.59 32.70
CA GLU A 226 -4.22 15.17 31.71
C GLU A 226 -3.97 14.51 30.37
N LEU A 227 -5.01 13.92 29.80
CA LEU A 227 -4.98 13.15 28.58
C LEU A 227 -5.88 13.81 27.54
N TYR A 228 -5.34 13.99 26.34
CA TYR A 228 -6.00 14.60 25.19
C TYR A 228 -6.03 13.59 24.06
N TYR A 229 -7.15 13.50 23.35
CA TYR A 229 -7.26 12.55 22.26
C TYR A 229 -8.17 13.06 21.14
N ALA A 230 -7.84 12.76 19.88
CA ALA A 230 -8.53 13.30 18.71
C ALA A 230 -8.46 12.33 17.52
N ILE A 231 -9.58 12.18 16.80
CA ILE A 231 -9.65 11.39 15.56
C ILE A 231 -8.99 12.16 14.43
N LEU A 232 -7.96 11.58 13.82
CA LEU A 232 -7.13 12.23 12.82
C LEU A 232 -7.69 12.07 11.41
N ASP A 233 -8.65 11.19 11.20
CA ASP A 233 -9.16 10.81 9.87
C ASP A 233 -9.62 12.02 9.03
N SER A 234 -10.22 13.05 9.63
CA SER A 234 -10.58 14.29 8.92
C SER A 234 -9.36 15.22 8.80
N PRO A 235 -9.06 15.80 7.62
CA PRO A 235 -7.91 16.69 7.43
C PRO A 235 -8.04 17.95 8.29
N SER A 236 -9.25 18.46 8.52
CA SER A 236 -9.45 19.60 9.42
C SER A 236 -9.03 19.32 10.88
N ILE A 237 -8.86 18.07 11.28
CA ILE A 237 -8.28 17.69 12.57
C ILE A 237 -6.83 17.22 12.37
N GLY A 238 -6.62 16.18 11.55
CA GLY A 238 -5.32 15.55 11.37
C GLY A 238 -4.25 16.45 10.75
N GLN A 239 -4.58 17.22 9.70
CA GLN A 239 -3.61 18.11 9.05
C GLN A 239 -3.27 19.31 9.92
N ASN A 240 -4.23 19.87 10.66
CA ASN A 240 -3.94 20.97 11.58
C ASN A 240 -3.11 20.51 12.78
N LEU A 241 -3.36 19.31 13.32
CA LEU A 241 -2.61 18.77 14.45
C LEU A 241 -1.20 18.30 14.06
N LEU A 242 -1.04 17.62 12.92
CA LEU A 242 0.21 16.93 12.55
C LEU A 242 1.04 17.68 11.49
N GLY A 243 0.44 18.68 10.84
CA GLY A 243 0.99 19.28 9.61
C GLY A 243 0.71 18.43 8.36
N GLU A 244 0.75 19.08 7.19
CA GLU A 244 0.40 18.46 5.90
C GLU A 244 1.24 17.24 5.56
N ALA A 245 2.57 17.35 5.73
CA ALA A 245 3.49 16.28 5.39
C ALA A 245 3.24 15.01 6.22
N TYR A 246 3.07 15.15 7.53
CA TYR A 246 2.88 14.02 8.43
C TYR A 246 1.47 13.44 8.32
N TYR A 247 0.46 14.29 8.13
CA TYR A 247 -0.90 13.84 7.87
C TYR A 247 -1.00 12.97 6.61
N LYS A 248 -0.24 13.30 5.55
CA LYS A 248 -0.17 12.48 4.34
C LYS A 248 0.36 11.07 4.62
N ILE A 249 1.37 10.93 5.49
CA ILE A 249 1.92 9.62 5.91
C ILE A 249 0.85 8.81 6.65
N VAL A 250 0.10 9.44 7.55
CA VAL A 250 -1.03 8.81 8.26
C VAL A 250 -2.07 8.31 7.25
N GLN A 251 -2.45 9.14 6.27
CA GLN A 251 -3.43 8.78 5.24
C GLN A 251 -2.95 7.65 4.33
N GLU A 252 -1.67 7.64 3.93
CA GLU A 252 -1.09 6.55 3.14
C GLU A 252 -1.11 5.22 3.90
N ARG A 253 -0.86 5.26 5.21
CA ARG A 253 -0.99 4.09 6.07
C ARG A 253 -2.43 3.61 6.20
N LEU A 254 -3.38 4.51 6.43
CA LEU A 254 -4.81 4.17 6.47
C LEU A 254 -5.31 3.59 5.14
N ALA A 255 -4.82 4.10 4.01
CA ALA A 255 -5.16 3.57 2.68
C ALA A 255 -4.64 2.14 2.45
N ARG A 256 -3.51 1.78 3.07
CA ARG A 256 -2.90 0.45 2.97
C ARG A 256 -3.50 -0.56 3.96
N ASP A 257 -3.61 -0.16 5.22
CA ASP A 257 -3.93 -1.06 6.34
C ASP A 257 -5.43 -1.04 6.70
N GLY A 258 -6.17 -0.01 6.27
CA GLY A 258 -7.55 0.27 6.69
C GLY A 258 -7.64 0.82 8.12
N GLY A 259 -8.88 1.02 8.60
CA GLY A 259 -9.17 1.46 9.97
C GLY A 259 -9.14 2.99 10.12
N SER A 260 -8.78 3.46 11.31
CA SER A 260 -8.76 4.89 11.69
C SER A 260 -7.52 5.23 12.50
N ALA A 261 -7.18 6.52 12.54
CA ALA A 261 -6.04 7.02 13.29
C ALA A 261 -6.50 7.94 14.43
N LEU A 262 -6.03 7.67 15.63
CA LEU A 262 -6.33 8.44 16.84
C LEU A 262 -5.03 9.03 17.40
N PHE A 263 -4.99 10.33 17.62
CA PHE A 263 -3.96 10.94 18.44
C PHE A 263 -4.30 10.77 19.92
N ILE A 264 -3.33 10.39 20.75
CA ILE A 264 -3.44 10.41 22.21
C ILE A 264 -2.18 11.06 22.80
N GLY A 265 -2.34 12.14 23.55
CA GLY A 265 -1.27 12.87 24.23
C GLY A 265 -1.55 13.02 25.72
N GLY A 266 -0.54 12.79 26.56
CA GLY A 266 -0.60 12.87 28.01
C GLY A 266 0.42 13.84 28.59
N ARG A 267 0.02 14.56 29.63
CA ARG A 267 0.90 15.36 30.50
C ARG A 267 0.56 15.11 31.97
N GLY A 268 1.54 15.16 32.85
CA GLY A 268 1.34 14.89 34.28
C GLY A 268 2.44 14.00 34.86
N ALA A 269 2.23 13.55 36.09
CA ALA A 269 3.18 12.73 36.83
C ALA A 269 3.04 11.22 36.55
N ILE A 270 1.86 10.77 36.11
CA ILE A 270 1.56 9.36 35.84
C ILE A 270 1.47 9.14 34.33
N SER A 271 2.16 8.12 33.83
CA SER A 271 2.08 7.76 32.42
C SER A 271 0.75 7.05 32.07
N PHE A 272 0.12 7.41 30.95
CA PHE A 272 -1.04 6.68 30.43
C PHE A 272 -0.64 5.43 29.64
N LYS A 273 0.64 5.28 29.24
CA LYS A 273 1.08 4.21 28.34
C LYS A 273 1.38 2.86 29.01
N GLY A 274 1.77 2.83 30.28
CA GLY A 274 2.11 1.56 30.95
C GLY A 274 3.50 1.49 31.56
N ALA A 275 3.82 0.34 32.18
CA ALA A 275 5.16 0.03 32.69
C ALA A 275 5.93 -0.98 31.82
N GLY A 276 5.32 -1.51 30.75
CA GLY A 276 5.84 -2.64 29.99
C GLY A 276 5.75 -2.40 28.48
N PHE A 277 6.62 -1.55 27.94
CA PHE A 277 6.87 -1.54 26.49
C PHE A 277 7.74 -2.75 26.13
N ALA A 278 7.08 -3.86 25.76
CA ALA A 278 7.71 -5.02 25.12
C ALA A 278 7.22 -5.10 23.66
N ARG A 279 8.12 -5.47 22.73
CA ARG A 279 7.76 -5.67 21.31
C ARG A 279 6.72 -6.77 21.17
N GLY A 280 5.67 -6.53 20.38
CA GLY A 280 4.49 -7.38 20.24
C GLY A 280 3.47 -7.27 21.38
N GLY A 281 3.70 -6.37 22.35
CA GLY A 281 2.84 -6.19 23.51
C GLY A 281 1.64 -5.26 23.26
N VAL A 282 0.60 -5.45 24.06
CA VAL A 282 -0.63 -4.65 24.09
C VAL A 282 -0.49 -3.47 25.06
N PHE A 283 -1.08 -2.31 24.72
CA PHE A 283 -1.23 -1.19 25.66
C PHE A 283 -2.20 -1.59 26.79
N ASP A 284 -1.70 -1.65 28.03
CA ASP A 284 -2.38 -2.24 29.18
C ASP A 284 -3.25 -1.26 29.97
N ARG A 285 -2.97 0.03 29.84
CA ARG A 285 -3.64 1.08 30.59
C ARG A 285 -4.83 1.68 29.87
N PHE A 286 -5.00 1.52 28.55
CA PHE A 286 -6.15 2.10 27.88
C PHE A 286 -6.69 1.25 26.73
N SER A 287 -7.98 1.44 26.44
CA SER A 287 -8.69 0.81 25.32
C SER A 287 -9.86 1.70 24.90
N LEU A 288 -10.41 1.47 23.70
CA LEU A 288 -11.67 2.11 23.28
C LEU A 288 -12.80 1.09 23.34
N GLU A 289 -14.02 1.52 23.64
CA GLU A 289 -15.23 0.72 23.53
C GLU A 289 -16.16 1.37 22.51
N GLN A 290 -16.58 0.63 21.48
CA GLN A 290 -17.55 1.09 20.49
C GLN A 290 -18.56 -0.01 20.17
N GLY A 291 -19.85 0.28 20.32
CA GLY A 291 -20.91 -0.73 20.12
C GLY A 291 -20.81 -1.93 21.07
N GLY A 292 -20.12 -1.76 22.21
CA GLY A 292 -19.78 -2.80 23.16
C GLY A 292 -18.44 -3.49 22.90
N ASP A 293 -17.90 -3.44 21.67
CA ASP A 293 -16.65 -4.08 21.29
C ASP A 293 -15.44 -3.26 21.77
N LEU A 294 -14.45 -3.93 22.36
CA LEU A 294 -13.21 -3.30 22.85
C LEU A 294 -12.17 -3.26 21.73
N VAL A 295 -11.64 -2.07 21.46
CA VAL A 295 -10.48 -1.83 20.59
C VAL A 295 -9.25 -1.68 21.47
N VAL A 296 -8.34 -2.61 21.28
CA VAL A 296 -7.09 -2.73 22.04
C VAL A 296 -5.93 -2.49 21.07
N PHE A 297 -4.95 -1.69 21.49
CA PHE A 297 -3.82 -1.29 20.64
C PHE A 297 -2.58 -2.14 20.93
N GLN A 298 -1.81 -2.44 19.89
CA GLN A 298 -0.50 -3.09 19.98
C GLN A 298 0.63 -2.10 19.63
N ASP A 299 1.87 -2.51 19.86
CA ASP A 299 3.05 -1.73 19.46
C ASP A 299 3.11 -1.44 17.96
N VAL A 300 2.72 -2.40 17.12
CA VAL A 300 2.62 -2.22 15.66
C VAL A 300 1.57 -1.18 15.27
N ASP A 301 0.57 -0.97 16.13
CA ASP A 301 -0.52 -0.02 15.91
C ASP A 301 -0.14 1.40 16.38
N TYR A 302 1.06 1.58 16.94
CA TYR A 302 1.49 2.83 17.55
C TYR A 302 2.65 3.47 16.77
N VAL A 303 2.57 4.79 16.58
CA VAL A 303 3.66 5.62 16.07
C VAL A 303 3.92 6.73 17.07
N ASN A 304 5.17 6.82 17.52
CA ASN A 304 5.57 7.88 18.42
C ASN A 304 5.66 9.22 17.68
N HIS A 305 4.67 10.09 17.90
CA HIS A 305 4.61 11.43 17.33
C HIS A 305 3.63 12.28 18.16
N PHE A 306 4.15 12.98 19.17
CA PHE A 306 3.36 13.83 20.06
C PHE A 306 3.79 15.29 20.07
N ASP A 307 4.87 15.64 19.37
CA ASP A 307 5.22 17.02 19.08
C ASP A 307 4.37 17.52 17.92
N LEU A 308 3.32 18.26 18.25
CA LEU A 308 2.35 18.76 17.28
C LEU A 308 2.76 20.16 16.81
N PRO A 309 2.93 20.42 15.50
CA PRO A 309 3.29 21.75 14.97
C PRO A 309 2.18 22.82 15.05
N ILE A 310 1.08 22.55 15.76
CA ILE A 310 -0.11 23.42 15.83
C ILE A 310 0.09 24.62 16.77
N GLU A 311 -0.29 25.81 16.31
CA GLU A 311 -0.19 27.04 17.11
C GLU A 311 -1.19 27.04 18.28
N GLY A 312 -0.72 27.50 19.45
CA GLY A 312 -1.51 27.50 20.69
C GLY A 312 -1.75 26.12 21.31
N GLY A 313 -1.02 25.09 20.85
CA GLY A 313 -1.06 23.72 21.35
C GLY A 313 -0.55 23.56 22.78
N VAL A 314 -0.83 22.38 23.36
CA VAL A 314 -0.33 21.98 24.68
C VAL A 314 0.92 21.12 24.49
N GLU A 315 1.98 21.36 25.27
CA GLU A 315 3.14 20.46 25.31
C GLU A 315 2.78 19.16 26.03
N PHE A 316 3.08 18.02 25.39
CA PHE A 316 2.86 16.68 25.93
C PHE A 316 4.18 16.09 26.45
N HIS A 317 4.13 15.35 27.56
CA HIS A 317 5.29 14.59 28.05
C HIS A 317 5.40 13.22 27.37
N GLU A 318 4.26 12.70 26.90
CA GLU A 318 4.17 11.43 26.18
C GLU A 318 2.95 11.46 25.26
N GLY A 319 3.02 10.77 24.12
CA GLY A 319 1.85 10.58 23.28
C GLY A 319 2.16 9.82 21.99
N GLY A 320 1.25 9.86 21.04
CA GLY A 320 1.48 9.43 19.67
C GLY A 320 0.19 9.13 18.91
N ILE A 321 0.35 8.51 17.75
CA ILE A 321 -0.74 8.12 16.87
C ILE A 321 -0.99 6.63 17.02
N PHE A 322 -2.25 6.27 17.19
CA PHE A 322 -2.74 4.92 17.39
C PHE A 322 -3.68 4.56 16.25
N TYR A 323 -3.37 3.47 15.55
CA TYR A 323 -4.12 2.99 14.39
C TYR A 323 -5.06 1.86 14.83
N THR A 324 -6.32 1.91 14.43
CA THR A 324 -7.26 0.81 14.62
C THR A 324 -7.19 -0.15 13.42
N LYS A 325 -7.52 -1.42 13.60
CA LYS A 325 -7.62 -2.42 12.51
C LYS A 325 -9.08 -2.53 12.06
N ASN A 326 -9.35 -2.42 10.75
CA ASN A 326 -10.71 -2.55 10.17
C ASN A 326 -11.19 -4.02 10.22
N PRO A 327 -12.49 -4.35 10.46
CA PRO A 327 -13.70 -3.58 10.13
C PRO A 327 -14.53 -2.97 11.29
N ASP A 328 -14.08 -3.09 12.55
CA ASP A 328 -15.00 -2.96 13.70
C ASP A 328 -15.07 -1.55 14.34
N PHE A 329 -14.19 -0.61 13.96
CA PHE A 329 -14.16 0.75 14.51
C PHE A 329 -14.52 1.80 13.45
N ASP A 330 -15.63 2.50 13.66
CA ASP A 330 -16.08 3.63 12.85
C ASP A 330 -15.75 4.96 13.55
N PRO A 331 -14.84 5.78 13.00
CA PRO A 331 -14.42 7.05 13.60
C PRO A 331 -15.54 8.10 13.66
N ALA A 332 -16.60 7.95 12.88
CA ALA A 332 -17.73 8.87 12.85
C ALA A 332 -18.86 8.46 13.82
N GLN A 333 -18.71 7.34 14.53
CA GLN A 333 -19.64 6.89 15.58
C GLN A 333 -19.10 7.21 16.98
N PRO A 334 -19.98 7.39 17.98
CA PRO A 334 -19.57 7.54 19.37
C PRO A 334 -18.72 6.38 19.88
N PHE A 335 -17.68 6.65 20.66
CA PHE A 335 -16.92 5.64 21.39
C PHE A 335 -16.58 6.11 22.81
N THR A 336 -16.31 5.17 23.71
CA THR A 336 -15.85 5.43 25.08
C THR A 336 -14.36 5.12 25.19
N PHE A 337 -13.57 6.06 25.69
CA PHE A 337 -12.17 5.87 26.06
C PHE A 337 -12.09 5.30 27.48
N HIS A 338 -11.39 4.19 27.67
CA HIS A 338 -11.16 3.55 28.97
C HIS A 338 -9.71 3.72 29.38
N LEU A 339 -9.47 4.14 30.62
CA LEU A 339 -8.15 4.28 31.21
C LEU A 339 -8.10 3.57 32.56
N THR A 340 -7.16 2.65 32.76
CA THR A 340 -6.95 1.90 33.99
C THR A 340 -5.57 2.20 34.55
N LEU A 341 -5.50 2.78 35.75
CA LEU A 341 -4.25 3.17 36.40
C LEU A 341 -4.02 2.40 37.70
N PRO A 342 -2.80 1.89 37.94
CA PRO A 342 -2.46 1.28 39.21
C PRO A 342 -2.13 2.33 40.27
N TYR A 343 -2.57 2.10 41.51
CA TYR A 343 -2.15 2.86 42.71
C TYR A 343 -1.79 1.91 43.86
N ARG A 344 -1.18 2.43 44.93
CA ARG A 344 -0.77 1.62 46.10
C ARG A 344 -1.58 2.00 47.34
N VAL A 345 -2.09 0.99 48.05
CA VAL A 345 -2.70 1.11 49.38
C VAL A 345 -1.92 0.22 50.33
N GLY A 346 -1.02 0.81 51.13
CA GLY A 346 -0.06 0.04 51.93
C GLY A 346 0.89 -0.79 51.04
N ASP A 347 0.99 -2.09 51.31
CA ASP A 347 1.81 -3.04 50.54
C ASP A 347 1.08 -3.65 49.32
N LYS A 348 -0.20 -3.33 49.11
CA LYS A 348 -1.01 -3.87 48.00
C LYS A 348 -1.12 -2.89 46.84
N LYS A 349 -1.05 -3.43 45.63
CA LYS A 349 -1.27 -2.69 44.36
C LYS A 349 -2.73 -2.86 43.95
N GLU A 350 -3.45 -1.75 43.79
CA GLU A 350 -4.85 -1.69 43.36
C GLU A 350 -4.97 -0.94 42.03
N TYR A 351 -6.14 -0.99 41.39
CA TYR A 351 -6.39 -0.42 40.07
C TYR A 351 -7.65 0.44 40.08
N ALA A 352 -7.56 1.66 39.53
CA ALA A 352 -8.67 2.59 39.34
C ALA A 352 -8.95 2.75 37.84
N ALA A 353 -10.24 2.79 37.47
CA ALA A 353 -10.65 2.87 36.08
C ALA A 353 -11.50 4.13 35.76
N PHE A 354 -11.03 4.89 34.79
CA PHE A 354 -11.58 6.15 34.31
C PHE A 354 -12.15 5.96 32.91
N VAL A 355 -13.24 6.67 32.58
CA VAL A 355 -13.89 6.58 31.27
C VAL A 355 -14.24 7.96 30.76
N SER A 356 -14.20 8.16 29.45
CA SER A 356 -14.53 9.42 28.78
C SER A 356 -15.20 9.14 27.45
N ASP A 357 -16.41 9.66 27.22
CA ASP A 357 -17.14 9.47 25.97
C ASP A 357 -16.75 10.52 24.94
N TYR A 358 -16.60 10.11 23.67
CA TYR A 358 -16.27 10.99 22.56
C TYR A 358 -17.16 10.75 21.35
N VAL A 359 -17.53 11.85 20.69
CA VAL A 359 -18.31 11.87 19.46
C VAL A 359 -17.64 12.84 18.50
N LEU A 360 -17.35 12.39 17.27
CA LEU A 360 -16.81 13.25 16.24
C LEU A 360 -17.85 14.35 15.89
N PRO A 361 -17.53 15.65 16.03
CA PRO A 361 -18.49 16.70 15.78
C PRO A 361 -18.97 16.72 14.32
N ALA A 362 -20.21 17.16 14.10
CA ALA A 362 -20.85 17.13 12.77
C ALA A 362 -20.07 17.91 11.70
N ASP A 363 -19.37 18.97 12.07
CA ASP A 363 -18.52 19.78 11.17
C ASP A 363 -17.38 18.98 10.53
N PHE A 364 -16.98 17.87 11.16
CA PHE A 364 -15.90 16.99 10.71
C PHE A 364 -16.41 15.67 10.12
N VAL A 365 -17.71 15.57 9.84
CA VAL A 365 -18.35 14.41 9.20
C VAL A 365 -18.88 14.85 7.84
N GLU A 366 -18.61 14.03 6.82
CA GLU A 366 -18.99 14.30 5.44
C GLU A 366 -20.52 14.30 5.28
N GLU A 367 -21.05 15.24 4.48
CA GLU A 367 -22.46 15.26 4.10
C GLU A 367 -22.73 14.07 3.16
N GLU A 368 -23.81 13.31 3.41
CA GLU A 368 -24.10 12.07 2.70
C GLU A 368 -24.34 12.33 1.20
N ILE A 369 -23.32 12.10 0.37
CA ILE A 369 -23.47 12.16 -1.09
C ILE A 369 -24.09 10.85 -1.60
N PRO A 370 -25.16 10.91 -2.41
CA PRO A 370 -25.74 9.72 -3.02
C PRO A 370 -24.70 8.93 -3.83
N PHE A 371 -24.70 7.60 -3.70
CA PHE A 371 -23.72 6.69 -4.31
C PHE A 371 -23.46 6.96 -5.79
N TRP A 372 -24.50 7.28 -6.56
CA TRP A 372 -24.33 7.59 -7.99
C TRP A 372 -23.46 8.84 -8.22
N LYS A 373 -23.58 9.90 -7.41
CA LYS A 373 -22.73 11.10 -7.56
C LYS A 373 -21.26 10.78 -7.32
N ALA A 374 -20.96 9.93 -6.33
CA ALA A 374 -19.60 9.47 -6.07
C ALA A 374 -19.03 8.70 -7.27
N ARG A 375 -19.82 7.81 -7.88
CA ARG A 375 -19.40 7.07 -9.10
C ARG A 375 -19.08 8.00 -10.27
N TRP A 376 -19.84 9.08 -10.48
CA TRP A 376 -19.56 10.06 -11.53
C TRP A 376 -18.29 10.88 -11.28
N GLN A 377 -17.96 11.16 -10.01
CA GLN A 377 -16.72 11.85 -9.65
C GLN A 377 -15.49 10.98 -9.89
N GLU A 378 -15.59 9.68 -9.58
CA GLU A 378 -14.50 8.72 -9.75
C GLU A 378 -14.12 8.51 -11.22
N VAL A 379 -15.10 8.30 -12.10
CA VAL A 379 -14.85 8.00 -13.53
C VAL A 379 -14.92 9.23 -14.45
N ARG A 380 -14.67 10.43 -13.90
CA ARG A 380 -14.90 11.71 -14.60
C ARG A 380 -14.09 11.84 -15.89
N LEU A 381 -12.86 11.34 -15.92
CA LEU A 381 -11.96 11.45 -17.07
C LEU A 381 -12.37 10.47 -18.17
N GLU A 382 -12.74 9.27 -17.79
CA GLU A 382 -13.24 8.22 -18.65
C GLU A 382 -14.58 8.59 -19.28
N ALA A 383 -15.48 9.17 -18.47
CA ALA A 383 -16.76 9.69 -18.93
C ALA A 383 -16.57 10.84 -19.91
N ALA A 384 -15.66 11.78 -19.63
CA ALA A 384 -15.32 12.87 -20.54
C ALA A 384 -14.73 12.34 -21.86
N ALA A 385 -13.77 11.40 -21.79
CA ALA A 385 -13.14 10.80 -22.95
C ALA A 385 -14.15 10.00 -23.81
N LEU A 386 -15.04 9.23 -23.18
CA LEU A 386 -16.11 8.53 -23.88
C LEU A 386 -17.09 9.52 -24.52
N GLY A 387 -17.47 10.59 -23.81
CA GLY A 387 -18.29 11.68 -24.34
C GLY A 387 -17.66 12.30 -25.59
N CYS A 388 -16.37 12.62 -25.55
CA CYS A 388 -15.61 13.10 -26.70
C CYS A 388 -15.61 12.09 -27.86
N LEU A 389 -15.39 10.79 -27.58
CA LEU A 389 -15.43 9.75 -28.62
C LEU A 389 -16.82 9.65 -29.27
N LEU A 390 -17.89 9.70 -28.48
CA LEU A 390 -19.27 9.66 -28.97
C LEU A 390 -19.59 10.87 -29.86
N ILE A 391 -19.13 12.06 -29.47
CA ILE A 391 -19.23 13.28 -30.28
C ILE A 391 -18.45 13.11 -31.59
N VAL A 392 -17.19 12.68 -31.54
CA VAL A 392 -16.36 12.44 -32.74
C VAL A 392 -17.02 11.41 -33.65
N ALA A 393 -17.54 10.31 -33.12
CA ALA A 393 -18.29 9.32 -33.90
C ALA A 393 -19.54 9.92 -34.55
N GLY A 394 -20.30 10.76 -33.83
CA GLY A 394 -21.43 11.49 -34.39
C GLY A 394 -21.02 12.42 -35.55
N LEU A 395 -19.89 13.12 -35.40
CA LEU A 395 -19.32 13.98 -36.45
C LEU A 395 -18.92 13.14 -37.67
N LEU A 396 -18.26 12.00 -37.48
CA LEU A 396 -17.90 11.08 -38.57
C LEU A 396 -19.15 10.65 -39.37
N PHE A 397 -20.25 10.33 -38.69
CA PHE A 397 -21.52 9.95 -39.33
C PHE A 397 -22.17 11.11 -40.09
N THR A 398 -22.13 12.30 -39.51
CA THR A 398 -22.64 13.54 -40.13
C THR A 398 -21.88 13.82 -41.43
N PHE A 399 -20.57 13.59 -41.44
CA PHE A 399 -19.69 13.88 -42.58
C PHE A 399 -19.36 12.72 -43.48
N ARG A 400 -20.05 11.60 -43.32
CA ARG A 400 -19.73 10.34 -44.01
C ARG A 400 -19.46 10.52 -45.50
N ASN A 401 -20.19 11.40 -46.20
CA ASN A 401 -20.03 11.64 -47.65
C ASN A 401 -18.61 12.07 -48.04
N ARG A 402 -17.97 12.96 -47.25
CA ARG A 402 -16.58 13.40 -47.49
C ARG A 402 -15.57 12.30 -47.13
N LEU A 403 -15.96 11.40 -46.24
CA LEU A 403 -15.11 10.37 -45.64
C LEU A 403 -15.26 8.98 -46.30
N LEU A 404 -16.14 8.83 -47.29
CA LEU A 404 -16.38 7.56 -48.01
C LEU A 404 -15.12 6.89 -48.56
N PRO A 405 -14.09 7.61 -49.06
CA PRO A 405 -12.83 6.99 -49.50
C PRO A 405 -12.11 6.25 -48.36
N TYR A 406 -12.18 6.78 -47.13
CA TYR A 406 -11.49 6.25 -45.95
C TYR A 406 -12.36 5.31 -45.10
N ARG A 407 -13.61 5.05 -45.52
CA ARG A 407 -14.63 4.35 -44.71
C ARG A 407 -14.15 3.05 -44.07
N LYS A 408 -13.36 2.23 -44.79
CA LYS A 408 -12.88 0.94 -44.27
C LYS A 408 -11.89 1.16 -43.14
N VAL A 409 -10.94 2.08 -43.31
CA VAL A 409 -9.94 2.39 -42.27
C VAL A 409 -10.62 2.98 -41.04
N LEU A 410 -11.57 3.90 -41.24
CA LEU A 410 -12.34 4.51 -40.16
C LEU A 410 -13.17 3.48 -39.41
N HIS A 411 -13.90 2.61 -40.12
CA HIS A 411 -14.76 1.60 -39.50
C HIS A 411 -13.95 0.57 -38.71
N HIS A 412 -12.83 0.08 -39.23
CA HIS A 412 -11.95 -0.83 -38.50
C HIS A 412 -11.23 -0.14 -37.33
N GLY A 413 -10.82 1.12 -37.49
CA GLY A 413 -10.20 1.91 -36.42
C GLY A 413 -11.14 2.10 -35.24
N VAL A 414 -12.39 2.53 -35.51
CA VAL A 414 -13.42 2.66 -34.48
C VAL A 414 -13.75 1.29 -33.87
N ALA A 415 -13.79 0.23 -34.67
CA ALA A 415 -14.01 -1.12 -34.15
C ALA A 415 -12.91 -1.60 -33.18
N VAL A 416 -11.63 -1.30 -33.46
CA VAL A 416 -10.53 -1.62 -32.54
C VAL A 416 -10.67 -0.85 -31.23
N VAL A 417 -11.00 0.44 -31.28
CA VAL A 417 -11.26 1.26 -30.09
C VAL A 417 -12.45 0.71 -29.29
N ALA A 418 -13.53 0.33 -29.96
CA ALA A 418 -14.71 -0.24 -29.32
C ALA A 418 -14.41 -1.59 -28.65
N VAL A 419 -13.62 -2.46 -29.26
CA VAL A 419 -13.23 -3.76 -28.67
C VAL A 419 -12.27 -3.58 -27.50
N VAL A 420 -11.15 -2.90 -27.74
CA VAL A 420 -10.04 -2.83 -26.78
C VAL A 420 -10.37 -1.87 -25.65
N TRP A 421 -10.68 -0.62 -25.97
CA TRP A 421 -10.86 0.41 -24.96
C TRP A 421 -12.24 0.31 -24.30
N ILE A 422 -13.33 0.38 -25.09
CA ILE A 422 -14.68 0.35 -24.52
C ILE A 422 -15.02 -1.04 -23.92
N GLY A 423 -14.73 -2.12 -24.65
CA GLY A 423 -15.06 -3.48 -24.25
C GLY A 423 -14.15 -4.07 -23.17
N LEU A 424 -12.84 -4.20 -23.46
CA LEU A 424 -11.93 -4.98 -22.59
C LEU A 424 -11.32 -4.16 -21.44
N LEU A 425 -11.09 -2.86 -21.62
CA LEU A 425 -10.55 -1.98 -20.57
C LEU A 425 -11.68 -1.40 -19.72
N MET A 426 -12.65 -0.71 -20.34
CA MET A 426 -13.73 -0.01 -19.63
C MET A 426 -14.92 -0.89 -19.27
N LYS A 427 -15.06 -2.08 -19.87
CA LYS A 427 -16.20 -3.01 -19.67
C LYS A 427 -17.58 -2.36 -19.90
N ALA A 428 -17.63 -1.31 -20.72
CA ALA A 428 -18.82 -0.52 -20.98
C ALA A 428 -19.61 -1.07 -22.17
N GLN A 429 -20.36 -2.15 -21.95
CA GLN A 429 -21.18 -2.82 -22.96
C GLN A 429 -22.68 -2.71 -22.58
N PRO A 430 -23.47 -1.86 -23.27
CA PRO A 430 -24.91 -1.86 -23.14
C PRO A 430 -25.52 -3.25 -23.45
N SER A 431 -26.55 -3.60 -22.69
CA SER A 431 -27.24 -4.90 -22.69
C SER A 431 -28.77 -4.72 -22.67
N THR A 432 -29.52 -5.80 -22.86
CA THR A 432 -30.99 -5.77 -22.77
C THR A 432 -31.46 -5.49 -21.34
N THR A 433 -30.70 -5.87 -20.30
CA THR A 433 -31.05 -5.60 -18.90
C THR A 433 -31.40 -4.14 -18.64
N GLN A 434 -30.65 -3.19 -19.21
CA GLN A 434 -30.91 -1.75 -19.03
C GLN A 434 -32.20 -1.26 -19.70
N ILE A 435 -32.80 -2.04 -20.60
CA ILE A 435 -34.15 -1.79 -21.15
C ILE A 435 -35.23 -2.37 -20.21
N LEU A 436 -34.96 -3.50 -19.57
CA LEU A 436 -35.92 -4.18 -18.68
C LEU A 436 -36.18 -3.37 -17.41
N THR A 437 -35.14 -2.72 -16.86
CA THR A 437 -35.24 -1.95 -15.61
C THR A 437 -36.26 -0.79 -15.68
N PRO A 438 -36.25 0.10 -16.70
CA PRO A 438 -37.30 1.09 -16.92
C PRO A 438 -38.70 0.52 -17.11
N VAL A 439 -38.84 -0.58 -17.85
CA VAL A 439 -40.14 -1.18 -18.17
C VAL A 439 -40.76 -1.80 -16.92
N ASN A 440 -39.97 -2.50 -16.11
CA ASN A 440 -40.42 -3.05 -14.83
C ASN A 440 -40.75 -1.94 -13.82
N ALA A 441 -39.93 -0.89 -13.76
CA ALA A 441 -40.17 0.28 -12.91
C ALA A 441 -41.48 1.02 -13.25
N ALA A 442 -41.83 1.10 -14.53
CA ALA A 442 -43.10 1.70 -14.98
C ALA A 442 -44.33 0.91 -14.49
N VAL A 443 -44.20 -0.39 -14.23
CA VAL A 443 -45.27 -1.25 -13.70
C VAL A 443 -45.40 -1.14 -12.18
N HIS A 444 -44.28 -0.96 -11.47
CA HIS A 444 -44.25 -0.94 -10.00
C HIS A 444 -44.20 0.47 -9.37
N GLY A 445 -44.25 1.53 -10.19
CA GLY A 445 -44.45 2.91 -9.74
C GLY A 445 -43.23 3.60 -9.09
N LYS A 446 -42.05 2.97 -9.10
CA LYS A 446 -40.80 3.57 -8.59
C LYS A 446 -39.67 3.37 -9.61
N PHE A 447 -39.23 4.46 -10.22
CA PHE A 447 -38.09 4.42 -11.13
C PHE A 447 -36.76 4.53 -10.36
N PRO A 448 -35.86 3.53 -10.43
CA PRO A 448 -34.60 3.52 -9.68
C PRO A 448 -33.55 4.38 -10.40
N PHE A 449 -33.75 5.70 -10.43
CA PHE A 449 -32.82 6.66 -11.08
C PHE A 449 -31.39 6.51 -10.56
N GLU A 450 -31.22 6.22 -9.28
CA GLU A 450 -29.92 6.06 -8.64
C GLU A 450 -29.13 4.85 -9.18
N VAL A 451 -29.82 3.75 -9.51
CA VAL A 451 -29.19 2.55 -10.09
C VAL A 451 -28.82 2.78 -11.54
N PHE A 452 -29.57 3.59 -12.27
CA PHE A 452 -29.24 3.91 -13.67
C PHE A 452 -28.08 4.92 -13.76
N LEU A 453 -28.00 5.87 -12.83
CA LEU A 453 -26.92 6.85 -12.75
C LEU A 453 -25.63 6.27 -12.15
N SER A 454 -25.66 5.12 -11.49
CA SER A 454 -24.46 4.50 -10.91
C SER A 454 -23.52 3.85 -11.94
N GLU A 455 -23.94 3.71 -13.21
CA GLU A 455 -23.13 3.26 -14.35
C GLU A 455 -22.91 4.38 -15.40
N PRO A 456 -22.01 5.36 -15.14
CA PRO A 456 -21.91 6.58 -15.96
C PRO A 456 -21.62 6.34 -17.45
N LEU A 457 -20.77 5.37 -17.76
CA LEU A 457 -20.36 5.10 -19.15
C LEU A 457 -21.48 4.47 -19.98
N ILE A 458 -22.21 3.52 -19.38
CA ILE A 458 -23.38 2.89 -20.02
C ILE A 458 -24.51 3.91 -20.16
N PHE A 459 -24.68 4.79 -19.18
CA PHE A 459 -25.62 5.91 -19.24
C PHE A 459 -25.33 6.85 -20.44
N LEU A 460 -24.06 7.24 -20.65
CA LEU A 460 -23.65 8.05 -21.80
C LEU A 460 -23.90 7.33 -23.14
N PHE A 461 -23.66 6.02 -23.20
CA PHE A 461 -24.03 5.23 -24.38
C PHE A 461 -25.53 5.26 -24.65
N TRP A 462 -26.37 5.13 -23.62
CA TRP A 462 -27.81 5.20 -23.78
C TRP A 462 -28.30 6.56 -24.27
N ILE A 463 -27.71 7.66 -23.79
CA ILE A 463 -27.97 8.99 -24.35
C ILE A 463 -27.63 9.01 -25.85
N ALA A 464 -26.43 8.55 -26.22
CA ALA A 464 -26.01 8.52 -27.63
C ALA A 464 -26.88 7.58 -28.49
N ILE A 465 -27.32 6.43 -27.96
CA ILE A 465 -28.23 5.51 -28.64
C ILE A 465 -29.59 6.19 -28.87
N LEU A 466 -30.18 6.80 -27.84
CA LEU A 466 -31.47 7.47 -27.94
C LEU A 466 -31.44 8.63 -28.95
N VAL A 467 -30.36 9.41 -28.99
CA VAL A 467 -30.17 10.49 -29.96
C VAL A 467 -29.91 9.94 -31.37
N SER A 468 -29.09 8.91 -31.51
CA SER A 468 -28.69 8.37 -32.82
C SER A 468 -29.78 7.56 -33.52
N LEU A 469 -30.70 6.92 -32.78
CA LEU A 469 -31.80 6.14 -33.35
C LEU A 469 -32.66 6.92 -34.36
N PRO A 470 -33.19 8.12 -34.06
CA PRO A 470 -33.93 8.90 -35.05
C PRO A 470 -33.03 9.52 -36.14
N VAL A 471 -31.77 9.85 -35.83
CA VAL A 471 -30.88 10.58 -36.75
C VAL A 471 -30.25 9.65 -37.79
N TRP A 472 -29.66 8.53 -37.37
CA TRP A 472 -28.93 7.58 -38.21
C TRP A 472 -29.44 6.14 -38.09
N GLY A 473 -30.36 5.84 -37.17
CA GLY A 473 -30.83 4.48 -36.90
C GLY A 473 -29.85 3.69 -36.02
N ARG A 474 -30.19 2.44 -35.71
CA ARG A 474 -29.36 1.57 -34.84
C ARG A 474 -27.96 1.28 -35.40
N GLY A 475 -27.68 1.56 -36.67
CA GLY A 475 -26.39 1.30 -37.31
C GLY A 475 -25.24 2.09 -36.67
N PHE A 476 -25.51 3.26 -36.08
CA PHE A 476 -24.52 4.03 -35.33
C PHE A 476 -23.94 3.23 -34.16
N PHE A 477 -24.80 2.69 -33.30
CA PHE A 477 -24.36 1.88 -32.17
C PHE A 477 -24.02 0.44 -32.58
N CYS A 478 -24.99 -0.32 -33.11
CA CYS A 478 -24.82 -1.75 -33.40
C CYS A 478 -23.75 -2.04 -34.47
N GLY A 479 -23.50 -1.09 -35.38
CA GLY A 479 -22.52 -1.24 -36.45
C GLY A 479 -21.09 -0.83 -36.08
N TRP A 480 -20.95 0.26 -35.30
CA TRP A 480 -19.65 0.92 -35.06
C TRP A 480 -19.20 0.93 -33.61
N LEU A 481 -20.09 1.21 -32.65
CA LEU A 481 -19.71 1.48 -31.26
C LEU A 481 -19.91 0.30 -30.32
N CYS A 482 -20.80 -0.64 -30.63
CA CYS A 482 -21.06 -1.84 -29.82
C CYS A 482 -19.79 -2.71 -29.76
N PRO A 483 -19.16 -2.88 -28.58
CA PRO A 483 -17.90 -3.63 -28.46
C PRO A 483 -17.96 -5.05 -29.02
N TYR A 484 -19.00 -5.83 -28.68
CA TYR A 484 -19.16 -7.18 -29.23
C TYR A 484 -19.44 -7.16 -30.74
N GLY A 485 -20.23 -6.21 -31.23
CA GLY A 485 -20.47 -6.05 -32.67
C GLY A 485 -19.20 -5.72 -33.45
N ALA A 486 -18.35 -4.87 -32.89
CA ALA A 486 -17.05 -4.51 -33.43
C ALA A 486 -16.07 -5.69 -33.44
N LEU A 487 -16.08 -6.55 -32.41
CA LEU A 487 -15.32 -7.80 -32.41
C LEU A 487 -15.70 -8.67 -33.60
N LEU A 488 -17.01 -8.85 -33.83
CA LEU A 488 -17.50 -9.65 -34.95
C LEU A 488 -17.11 -9.05 -36.32
N GLU A 489 -17.05 -7.73 -36.45
CA GLU A 489 -16.54 -7.05 -37.66
C GLU A 489 -15.10 -7.44 -37.97
N LEU A 490 -14.23 -7.28 -36.98
CA LEU A 490 -12.80 -7.53 -37.14
C LEU A 490 -12.54 -9.02 -37.46
N LEU A 491 -13.26 -9.92 -36.78
CA LEU A 491 -13.16 -11.35 -37.01
C LEU A 491 -13.72 -11.77 -38.38
N ALA A 492 -14.84 -11.21 -38.83
CA ALA A 492 -15.39 -11.47 -40.15
C ALA A 492 -14.44 -10.96 -41.26
N SER A 493 -13.86 -9.78 -41.09
CA SER A 493 -12.85 -9.23 -42.02
C SER A 493 -11.57 -10.07 -42.06
N ALA A 494 -11.14 -10.63 -40.92
CA ALA A 494 -10.01 -11.54 -40.86
C ALA A 494 -10.30 -12.88 -41.56
N TRP A 495 -11.51 -13.44 -41.36
CA TRP A 495 -11.94 -14.68 -42.00
C TRP A 495 -11.84 -14.61 -43.53
N HIS A 496 -12.34 -13.54 -44.15
CA HIS A 496 -12.28 -13.38 -45.61
C HIS A 496 -10.87 -13.24 -46.18
N LYS A 497 -9.87 -12.88 -45.34
CA LYS A 497 -8.45 -12.80 -45.73
C LYS A 497 -7.71 -14.11 -45.54
N VAL A 498 -8.07 -14.89 -44.51
CA VAL A 498 -7.30 -16.08 -44.08
C VAL A 498 -7.90 -17.38 -44.60
N ALA A 499 -9.22 -17.46 -44.77
CA ALA A 499 -9.89 -18.72 -45.13
C ALA A 499 -9.71 -19.09 -46.61
N PRO A 500 -9.63 -20.40 -46.96
CA PRO A 500 -9.56 -20.85 -48.35
C PRO A 500 -10.77 -20.34 -49.16
N GLY A 501 -10.52 -19.70 -50.31
CA GLY A 501 -11.58 -19.08 -51.11
C GLY A 501 -12.68 -20.06 -51.60
N ALA A 502 -12.37 -21.35 -51.71
CA ALA A 502 -13.37 -22.39 -52.02
C ALA A 502 -14.34 -22.66 -50.85
N LEU A 503 -13.84 -22.55 -49.61
CA LEU A 503 -14.63 -22.72 -48.39
C LEU A 503 -15.54 -21.51 -48.17
N VAL A 504 -15.00 -20.29 -48.31
CA VAL A 504 -15.76 -19.03 -48.25
C VAL A 504 -16.92 -19.05 -49.26
N ARG A 505 -16.65 -19.36 -50.54
CA ARG A 505 -17.69 -19.46 -51.59
C ARG A 505 -18.73 -20.56 -51.37
N ARG A 506 -18.42 -21.60 -50.60
CA ARG A 506 -19.37 -22.69 -50.28
C ARG A 506 -20.29 -22.26 -49.14
N ILE A 507 -19.74 -21.57 -48.15
CA ILE A 507 -20.47 -21.03 -47.00
C ILE A 507 -21.34 -19.85 -47.40
N ASP A 508 -20.85 -18.92 -48.22
CA ASP A 508 -21.62 -17.75 -48.69
C ASP A 508 -22.84 -18.14 -49.54
N ARG A 509 -22.86 -19.36 -50.08
CA ARG A 509 -24.03 -19.92 -50.78
C ARG A 509 -25.11 -20.43 -49.83
N TRP A 510 -24.76 -20.73 -48.58
CA TRP A 510 -25.68 -21.15 -47.54
C TRP A 510 -26.21 -19.92 -46.79
N GLU A 511 -27.34 -19.38 -47.27
CA GLU A 511 -27.99 -18.22 -46.66
C GLU A 511 -29.22 -18.66 -45.84
N PRO A 512 -29.28 -18.35 -44.53
CA PRO A 512 -30.50 -18.54 -43.73
C PRO A 512 -31.65 -17.70 -44.32
N GLY A 513 -32.84 -18.31 -44.43
CA GLY A 513 -34.01 -17.63 -44.98
C GLY A 513 -34.44 -16.38 -44.17
N PRO A 514 -35.22 -15.45 -44.74
CA PRO A 514 -35.63 -14.21 -44.08
C PRO A 514 -36.35 -14.41 -42.74
N VAL A 515 -37.00 -15.56 -42.56
CA VAL A 515 -37.73 -15.94 -41.33
C VAL A 515 -36.81 -15.93 -40.09
N TRP A 516 -35.53 -16.29 -40.24
CA TRP A 516 -34.58 -16.33 -39.13
C TRP A 516 -34.34 -14.95 -38.49
N ARG A 517 -34.57 -13.85 -39.23
CA ARG A 517 -34.46 -12.47 -38.73
C ARG A 517 -35.47 -12.16 -37.64
N TRP A 518 -36.56 -12.94 -37.54
CA TRP A 518 -37.54 -12.80 -36.47
C TRP A 518 -37.03 -13.29 -35.11
N GLY A 519 -35.96 -14.10 -35.08
CA GLY A 519 -35.41 -14.67 -33.85
C GLY A 519 -35.02 -13.61 -32.81
N LYS A 520 -34.33 -12.53 -33.21
CA LYS A 520 -33.92 -11.45 -32.30
C LYS A 520 -35.12 -10.73 -31.65
N TYR A 521 -36.24 -10.64 -32.38
CA TYR A 521 -37.48 -10.05 -31.85
C TYR A 521 -38.18 -11.02 -30.90
N ALA A 522 -38.22 -12.31 -31.26
CA ALA A 522 -38.78 -13.34 -30.39
C ALA A 522 -38.00 -13.45 -29.08
N THR A 523 -36.67 -13.50 -29.13
CA THR A 523 -35.80 -13.53 -27.94
C THR A 523 -36.03 -12.31 -27.05
N PHE A 524 -36.04 -11.10 -27.63
CA PHE A 524 -36.34 -9.87 -26.88
C PHE A 524 -37.74 -9.90 -26.25
N LEU A 525 -38.78 -10.26 -27.00
CA LEU A 525 -40.16 -10.28 -26.50
C LEU A 525 -40.36 -11.34 -25.40
N VAL A 526 -39.69 -12.49 -25.48
CA VAL A 526 -39.72 -13.51 -24.43
C VAL A 526 -39.04 -13.01 -23.16
N ILE A 527 -37.84 -12.43 -23.25
CA ILE A 527 -37.13 -11.87 -22.09
C ILE A 527 -37.95 -10.73 -21.47
N LEU A 528 -38.52 -9.85 -22.29
CA LEU A 528 -39.39 -8.76 -21.85
C LEU A 528 -40.65 -9.29 -21.15
N ALA A 529 -41.30 -10.32 -21.69
CA ALA A 529 -42.47 -10.95 -21.09
C ALA A 529 -42.13 -11.59 -19.73
N VAL A 530 -40.99 -12.27 -19.62
CA VAL A 530 -40.51 -12.87 -18.36
C VAL A 530 -40.15 -11.79 -17.35
N ALA A 531 -39.61 -10.64 -17.77
CA ALA A 531 -39.26 -9.54 -16.88
C ALA A 531 -40.46 -8.97 -16.12
N PHE A 532 -41.67 -8.98 -16.72
CA PHE A 532 -42.90 -8.62 -16.02
C PHE A 532 -43.31 -9.61 -14.92
N ALA A 533 -42.85 -10.87 -14.99
CA ALA A 533 -43.15 -11.91 -14.01
C ALA A 533 -42.04 -12.07 -12.96
N SER A 534 -40.77 -12.02 -13.38
CA SER A 534 -39.60 -12.18 -12.51
C SER A 534 -38.36 -11.57 -13.17
N LEU A 535 -37.87 -10.47 -12.59
CA LEU A 535 -36.64 -9.82 -13.04
C LEU A 535 -35.41 -10.76 -12.95
N PRO A 536 -35.19 -11.51 -11.85
CA PRO A 536 -34.08 -12.47 -11.79
C PRO A 536 -34.13 -13.56 -12.86
N ALA A 537 -35.33 -14.05 -13.20
CA ALA A 537 -35.49 -15.04 -14.26
C ALA A 537 -35.20 -14.44 -15.65
N ALA A 538 -35.58 -13.18 -15.88
CA ALA A 538 -35.27 -12.47 -17.11
C ALA A 538 -33.76 -12.21 -17.25
N GLU A 539 -33.06 -11.84 -16.18
CA GLU A 539 -31.60 -11.68 -16.17
C GLU A 539 -30.86 -13.00 -16.45
N MET A 540 -31.39 -14.12 -15.96
CA MET A 540 -30.85 -15.45 -16.28
C MET A 540 -31.04 -15.80 -17.76
N LEU A 541 -32.19 -15.45 -18.35
CA LEU A 541 -32.44 -15.64 -19.78
C LEU A 541 -31.59 -14.71 -20.65
N ASP A 542 -31.25 -13.52 -20.13
CA ASP A 542 -30.41 -12.55 -20.83
C ASP A 542 -28.95 -12.98 -20.96
N GLU A 543 -28.53 -14.08 -20.29
CA GLU A 543 -27.26 -14.78 -20.58
C GLU A 543 -27.18 -15.32 -22.02
N VAL A 544 -28.29 -15.28 -22.79
CA VAL A 544 -28.26 -15.43 -24.25
C VAL A 544 -27.34 -14.40 -24.91
N GLU A 545 -27.13 -13.23 -24.28
CA GLU A 545 -26.16 -12.23 -24.70
C GLU A 545 -24.74 -12.67 -24.32
N PRO A 546 -23.83 -12.88 -25.29
CA PRO A 546 -22.44 -13.26 -25.03
C PRO A 546 -21.60 -12.12 -24.41
N PHE A 547 -22.23 -10.99 -24.07
CA PHE A 547 -21.60 -9.74 -23.65
C PHE A 547 -20.83 -9.90 -22.33
N LYS A 548 -21.43 -10.55 -21.32
CA LYS A 548 -20.78 -10.79 -20.02
C LYS A 548 -19.52 -11.64 -20.18
N THR A 549 -19.58 -12.71 -20.96
CA THR A 549 -18.43 -13.58 -21.25
C THR A 549 -17.31 -12.82 -21.97
N PHE A 550 -17.67 -11.90 -22.87
CA PHE A 550 -16.72 -11.05 -23.59
C PHE A 550 -16.01 -10.06 -22.65
N ILE A 551 -16.76 -9.22 -21.92
CA ILE A 551 -16.18 -8.15 -21.08
C ILE A 551 -15.42 -8.70 -19.85
N LEU A 552 -15.77 -9.90 -19.40
CA LEU A 552 -15.07 -10.62 -18.33
C LEU A 552 -13.85 -11.41 -18.84
N ARG A 553 -13.41 -11.19 -20.09
CA ARG A 553 -12.18 -11.80 -20.65
C ARG A 553 -12.18 -13.33 -20.53
N LEU A 554 -13.34 -13.96 -20.75
CA LEU A 554 -13.54 -15.41 -20.63
C LEU A 554 -13.39 -15.97 -19.20
N ALA A 555 -13.33 -15.14 -18.16
CA ALA A 555 -13.36 -15.55 -16.75
C ALA A 555 -14.78 -15.96 -16.32
N ARG A 556 -15.32 -16.99 -16.97
CA ARG A 556 -16.66 -17.53 -16.76
C ARG A 556 -16.62 -19.06 -16.79
N PRO A 557 -17.61 -19.73 -16.18
CA PRO A 557 -17.75 -21.18 -16.29
C PRO A 557 -17.71 -21.67 -17.74
N ALA A 558 -17.14 -22.86 -17.96
CA ALA A 558 -16.80 -23.39 -19.28
C ALA A 558 -18.00 -23.44 -20.25
N GLN A 559 -19.22 -23.64 -19.76
CA GLN A 559 -20.44 -23.64 -20.57
C GLN A 559 -20.71 -22.29 -21.25
N PHE A 560 -20.47 -21.17 -20.56
CA PHE A 560 -20.68 -19.83 -21.10
C PHE A 560 -19.57 -19.47 -22.10
N VAL A 561 -18.35 -19.93 -21.86
CA VAL A 561 -17.21 -19.79 -22.79
C VAL A 561 -17.44 -20.60 -24.06
N ALA A 562 -17.95 -21.84 -23.94
CA ALA A 562 -18.30 -22.68 -25.08
C ALA A 562 -19.43 -22.07 -25.92
N TYR A 563 -20.50 -21.58 -25.28
CA TYR A 563 -21.58 -20.86 -25.96
C TYR A 563 -21.05 -19.64 -26.70
N PHE A 564 -20.27 -18.79 -26.02
CA PHE A 564 -19.60 -17.62 -26.60
C PHE A 564 -18.79 -17.97 -27.85
N ALA A 565 -17.97 -19.04 -27.78
CA ALA A 565 -17.15 -19.50 -28.90
C ALA A 565 -18.02 -19.92 -30.09
N VAL A 566 -19.08 -20.70 -29.86
CA VAL A 566 -19.99 -21.16 -30.91
C VAL A 566 -20.68 -20.00 -31.61
N VAL A 567 -21.28 -19.07 -30.86
CA VAL A 567 -22.01 -17.94 -31.47
C VAL A 567 -21.08 -16.94 -32.16
N THR A 568 -19.86 -16.78 -31.66
CA THR A 568 -18.83 -15.92 -32.27
C THR A 568 -18.34 -16.54 -33.58
N VAL A 569 -17.98 -17.83 -33.59
CA VAL A 569 -17.56 -18.53 -34.82
C VAL A 569 -18.68 -18.56 -35.86
N ALA A 570 -19.93 -18.83 -35.45
CA ALA A 570 -21.07 -18.76 -36.35
C ALA A 570 -21.25 -17.36 -36.96
N SER A 571 -20.95 -16.31 -36.18
CA SER A 571 -21.02 -14.91 -36.61
C SER A 571 -19.84 -14.45 -37.48
N MET A 572 -18.72 -15.18 -37.46
CA MET A 572 -17.61 -15.00 -38.42
C MET A 572 -17.95 -15.59 -39.79
N VAL A 573 -18.56 -16.78 -39.77
CA VAL A 573 -18.92 -17.58 -40.94
C VAL A 573 -20.12 -16.98 -41.67
N VAL A 574 -21.16 -16.59 -40.91
CA VAL A 574 -22.32 -15.85 -41.42
C VAL A 574 -22.24 -14.46 -40.83
N TYR A 575 -22.00 -13.46 -41.69
CA TYR A 575 -21.74 -12.08 -41.29
C TYR A 575 -22.67 -11.61 -40.15
N ARG A 576 -22.08 -11.45 -38.95
CA ARG A 576 -22.71 -11.01 -37.71
C ARG A 576 -24.02 -11.76 -37.37
N ALA A 577 -24.02 -13.08 -37.51
CA ALA A 577 -25.18 -13.96 -37.29
C ALA A 577 -25.92 -13.70 -35.97
N PHE A 578 -25.19 -13.60 -34.85
CA PHE A 578 -25.78 -13.32 -33.53
C PHE A 578 -26.57 -12.00 -33.54
N CYS A 579 -25.96 -10.90 -34.00
CA CYS A 579 -26.59 -9.57 -34.06
C CYS A 579 -27.82 -9.51 -34.99
N ARG A 580 -27.92 -10.42 -35.96
CA ARG A 580 -29.00 -10.47 -36.95
C ARG A 580 -30.15 -11.37 -36.54
N PHE A 581 -29.86 -12.47 -35.83
CA PHE A 581 -30.84 -13.53 -35.61
C PHE A 581 -31.17 -13.78 -34.14
N LEU A 582 -30.33 -13.39 -33.18
CA LEU A 582 -30.51 -13.79 -31.77
C LEU A 582 -30.38 -12.66 -30.75
N CYS A 583 -29.61 -11.60 -31.04
CA CYS A 583 -29.32 -10.51 -30.12
C CYS A 583 -30.58 -9.75 -29.66
N PRO A 584 -31.01 -9.88 -28.39
CA PRO A 584 -32.23 -9.24 -27.90
C PRO A 584 -32.11 -7.71 -27.87
N LEU A 585 -30.95 -7.16 -27.47
CA LEU A 585 -30.70 -5.71 -27.54
C LEU A 585 -30.82 -5.19 -28.98
N GLY A 586 -30.25 -5.93 -29.93
CA GLY A 586 -30.37 -5.63 -31.35
C GLY A 586 -31.81 -5.69 -31.85
N GLY A 587 -32.62 -6.61 -31.33
CA GLY A 587 -34.06 -6.72 -31.59
C GLY A 587 -34.83 -5.51 -31.06
N ALA A 588 -34.58 -5.11 -29.81
CA ALA A 588 -35.19 -3.95 -29.19
C ALA A 588 -34.91 -2.65 -29.97
N LEU A 589 -33.63 -2.39 -30.27
CA LEU A 589 -33.23 -1.20 -31.05
C LEU A 589 -33.77 -1.23 -32.48
N ALA A 590 -33.95 -2.43 -33.06
CA ALA A 590 -34.54 -2.58 -34.38
C ALA A 590 -36.04 -2.25 -34.41
N LEU A 591 -36.79 -2.44 -33.32
CA LEU A 591 -38.18 -2.00 -33.24
C LEU A 591 -38.31 -0.47 -33.29
N ALA A 592 -37.32 0.24 -32.74
CA ALA A 592 -37.24 1.70 -32.76
C ALA A 592 -36.52 2.28 -34.00
N SER A 593 -36.01 1.45 -34.90
CA SER A 593 -35.21 1.88 -36.07
C SER A 593 -36.06 2.07 -37.33
N PHE A 594 -36.80 3.18 -37.38
CA PHE A 594 -37.52 3.63 -38.59
C PHE A 594 -36.56 4.28 -39.61
N LYS A 595 -37.12 4.87 -40.69
CA LYS A 595 -36.30 5.62 -41.66
C LYS A 595 -35.64 6.81 -40.94
N PRO A 596 -34.31 6.87 -40.87
CA PRO A 596 -33.60 7.93 -40.15
C PRO A 596 -33.63 9.25 -40.93
N LEU A 597 -33.47 10.36 -40.20
CA LEU A 597 -33.41 11.73 -40.76
C LEU A 597 -32.24 11.87 -41.75
N ASP A 598 -31.09 11.31 -41.42
CA ASP A 598 -29.86 11.36 -42.20
C ASP A 598 -29.51 9.96 -42.76
N GLY A 599 -30.43 9.42 -43.54
CA GLY A 599 -30.32 8.09 -44.13
C GLY A 599 -29.29 7.94 -45.25
N LEU A 600 -29.03 6.69 -45.65
CA LEU A 600 -28.15 6.39 -46.78
C LEU A 600 -28.87 6.73 -48.10
N LYS A 601 -28.15 7.38 -49.02
CA LYS A 601 -28.69 7.83 -50.31
C LYS A 601 -29.04 6.65 -51.22
N ARG A 602 -30.20 6.72 -51.88
CA ARG A 602 -30.65 5.78 -52.93
C ARG A 602 -31.33 6.57 -54.05
N TYR A 603 -31.20 6.05 -55.27
CA TYR A 603 -31.74 6.66 -56.50
C TYR A 603 -32.93 5.86 -57.04
N GLU A 604 -33.76 6.43 -57.90
CA GLU A 604 -34.95 5.75 -58.44
C GLU A 604 -34.61 4.46 -59.21
N HIS A 605 -33.50 4.47 -59.97
CA HIS A 605 -33.00 3.32 -60.74
C HIS A 605 -32.45 2.18 -59.85
N CYS A 606 -32.42 2.36 -58.52
CA CYS A 606 -32.01 1.30 -57.59
C CYS A 606 -33.01 0.15 -57.48
N THR A 607 -34.23 0.32 -57.96
CA THR A 607 -35.28 -0.72 -58.01
C THR A 607 -34.95 -1.81 -59.03
N THR A 608 -34.35 -1.42 -60.17
CA THR A 608 -33.90 -2.32 -61.24
C THR A 608 -32.44 -2.74 -61.07
N CYS A 609 -31.58 -1.83 -60.59
CA CYS A 609 -30.15 -2.09 -60.36
C CYS A 609 -29.90 -2.89 -59.07
N LYS A 610 -29.36 -4.12 -59.21
CA LYS A 610 -29.10 -5.04 -58.08
C LYS A 610 -27.66 -5.05 -57.56
N ILE A 611 -26.82 -4.08 -57.94
CA ILE A 611 -25.40 -4.04 -57.56
C ILE A 611 -25.22 -3.90 -56.04
N CYS A 612 -25.77 -2.84 -55.43
CA CYS A 612 -25.67 -2.64 -53.98
C CYS A 612 -26.41 -3.74 -53.19
N PHE A 613 -27.47 -4.34 -53.75
CA PHE A 613 -28.16 -5.48 -53.14
C PHE A 613 -27.22 -6.68 -52.99
N LYS A 614 -26.49 -7.05 -54.05
CA LYS A 614 -25.51 -8.14 -54.01
C LYS A 614 -24.36 -7.87 -53.04
N GLY A 615 -23.90 -6.62 -52.96
CA GLY A 615 -22.81 -6.20 -52.07
C GLY A 615 -23.22 -5.85 -50.63
N CYS A 616 -24.48 -6.01 -50.24
CA CYS A 616 -24.93 -5.71 -48.88
C CYS A 616 -24.76 -6.92 -47.96
N GLU A 617 -23.68 -6.96 -47.17
CA GLU A 617 -23.38 -8.07 -46.25
C GLU A 617 -24.48 -8.30 -45.18
N PRO A 618 -25.07 -7.25 -44.56
CA PRO A 618 -26.23 -7.44 -43.66
C PRO A 618 -27.50 -7.92 -44.38
N LYS A 619 -27.55 -7.84 -45.71
CA LYS A 619 -28.75 -8.10 -46.55
C LYS A 619 -29.95 -7.23 -46.15
N ALA A 620 -29.66 -5.96 -45.86
CA ALA A 620 -30.65 -4.94 -45.50
C ALA A 620 -31.36 -4.33 -46.73
N ILE A 621 -30.81 -4.48 -47.92
CA ILE A 621 -31.44 -3.97 -49.16
C ILE A 621 -32.43 -5.01 -49.68
N SER A 622 -33.64 -4.58 -50.05
CA SER A 622 -34.63 -5.44 -50.69
C SER A 622 -34.27 -5.72 -52.15
N SER A 623 -34.31 -6.98 -52.56
CA SER A 623 -34.11 -7.40 -53.96
C SER A 623 -35.27 -6.99 -54.89
N ALA A 624 -36.45 -6.74 -54.32
CA ALA A 624 -37.66 -6.41 -55.06
C ALA A 624 -37.87 -4.90 -55.21
N THR A 625 -37.54 -4.11 -54.18
CA THR A 625 -37.82 -2.67 -54.15
C THR A 625 -36.57 -1.79 -54.14
N GLY A 626 -35.37 -2.35 -53.97
CA GLY A 626 -34.11 -1.59 -53.90
C GLY A 626 -33.98 -0.67 -52.69
N ARG A 627 -34.97 -0.65 -51.78
CA ARG A 627 -35.02 0.13 -50.54
C ARG A 627 -34.22 -0.54 -49.43
N ILE A 628 -33.69 0.26 -48.50
CA ILE A 628 -32.96 -0.20 -47.32
C ILE A 628 -33.95 -0.41 -46.18
N ASP A 629 -33.92 -1.59 -45.57
CA ASP A 629 -34.56 -1.85 -44.27
C ASP A 629 -33.60 -1.42 -43.15
N TYR A 630 -33.89 -0.28 -42.51
CA TYR A 630 -33.06 0.27 -41.44
C TYR A 630 -33.09 -0.57 -40.15
N ARG A 631 -34.04 -1.50 -40.02
CA ARG A 631 -34.09 -2.48 -38.93
C ARG A 631 -33.02 -3.57 -39.07
N GLU A 632 -32.49 -3.76 -40.28
CA GLU A 632 -31.39 -4.67 -40.58
C GLU A 632 -30.08 -3.96 -40.92
N CYS A 633 -30.14 -2.69 -41.35
CA CYS A 633 -28.96 -1.92 -41.73
C CYS A 633 -28.01 -1.67 -40.55
N LEU A 634 -26.70 -1.90 -40.77
CA LEU A 634 -25.63 -1.63 -39.81
C LEU A 634 -24.75 -0.42 -40.19
N HIS A 635 -25.14 0.35 -41.21
CA HIS A 635 -24.41 1.56 -41.64
C HIS A 635 -22.91 1.37 -41.92
N CYS A 636 -22.52 0.30 -42.64
CA CYS A 636 -21.12 0.08 -43.09
C CYS A 636 -20.65 1.03 -44.23
N TRP A 637 -21.55 1.85 -44.77
CA TRP A 637 -21.33 2.80 -45.87
C TRP A 637 -20.91 2.23 -47.24
N ASP A 638 -20.78 0.92 -47.41
CA ASP A 638 -20.36 0.33 -48.69
C ASP A 638 -21.35 0.56 -49.83
N CYS A 639 -22.66 0.45 -49.56
CA CYS A 639 -23.67 0.72 -50.57
C CYS A 639 -23.71 2.19 -50.98
N GLN A 640 -23.33 3.10 -50.07
CA GLN A 640 -23.27 4.53 -50.34
C GLN A 640 -22.00 4.88 -51.12
N ALA A 641 -20.85 4.33 -50.75
CA ALA A 641 -19.61 4.46 -51.52
C ALA A 641 -19.78 3.95 -52.96
N THR A 642 -20.47 2.82 -53.14
CA THR A 642 -20.78 2.29 -54.47
C THR A 642 -21.76 3.19 -55.24
N GLY A 643 -22.71 3.83 -54.54
CA GLY A 643 -23.70 4.73 -55.16
C GLY A 643 -23.13 6.07 -55.60
N GLU A 644 -22.08 6.56 -54.93
CA GLU A 644 -21.37 7.80 -55.28
C GLU A 644 -20.18 7.57 -56.23
N ASP A 645 -19.87 6.32 -56.57
CA ASP A 645 -18.81 5.95 -57.51
C ASP A 645 -19.28 6.17 -58.97
N THR A 646 -18.65 7.14 -59.66
CA THR A 646 -18.96 7.53 -61.04
C THR A 646 -18.54 6.49 -62.09
N ALA A 647 -17.75 5.49 -61.71
CA ALA A 647 -17.33 4.39 -62.59
C ALA A 647 -18.15 3.11 -62.38
N ARG A 648 -18.84 2.96 -61.24
CA ARG A 648 -19.60 1.74 -60.89
C ARG A 648 -21.11 1.91 -60.84
N CYS A 649 -21.62 3.10 -60.48
CA CYS A 649 -23.05 3.33 -60.34
C CYS A 649 -23.68 3.70 -61.70
N PRO A 650 -24.60 2.88 -62.25
CA PRO A 650 -25.21 3.16 -63.56
C PRO A 650 -25.92 4.52 -63.62
N GLU A 651 -26.53 4.97 -62.51
CA GLU A 651 -27.21 6.27 -62.46
C GLU A 651 -26.22 7.45 -62.56
N GLN A 652 -25.07 7.35 -61.90
CA GLN A 652 -24.02 8.38 -61.97
C GLN A 652 -23.34 8.40 -63.35
N ILE A 653 -23.10 7.22 -63.94
CA ILE A 653 -22.54 7.10 -65.29
C ILE A 653 -23.48 7.73 -66.32
N THR A 654 -24.78 7.40 -66.26
CA THR A 654 -25.79 7.93 -67.18
C THR A 654 -25.97 9.43 -66.97
N ALA A 655 -26.04 9.90 -65.73
CA ALA A 655 -26.15 11.33 -65.43
C ALA A 655 -24.95 12.15 -65.92
N ALA A 656 -23.73 11.62 -65.77
CA ALA A 656 -22.50 12.23 -66.28
C ALA A 656 -22.44 12.25 -67.81
N LYS A 657 -22.97 11.21 -68.49
CA LYS A 657 -23.03 11.15 -69.96
C LYS A 657 -24.10 12.08 -70.55
N GLU A 658 -25.22 12.26 -69.88
CA GLU A 658 -26.38 13.05 -70.35
C GLU A 658 -26.35 14.51 -69.85
N GLY A 659 -25.37 14.91 -69.04
CA GLY A 659 -25.28 16.26 -68.47
C GLY A 659 -26.45 16.62 -67.53
N ARG A 660 -27.18 15.62 -67.02
CA ARG A 660 -28.37 15.82 -66.18
C ARG A 660 -28.03 15.77 -64.68
N PRO A 661 -28.64 16.62 -63.83
CA PRO A 661 -28.43 16.54 -62.38
C PRO A 661 -29.02 15.24 -61.82
N VAL A 662 -28.25 14.53 -60.99
CA VAL A 662 -28.68 13.31 -60.31
C VAL A 662 -29.76 13.67 -59.29
N ARG A 663 -31.00 13.19 -59.48
CA ARG A 663 -32.10 13.42 -58.53
C ARG A 663 -31.86 12.65 -57.23
N LEU A 664 -31.45 13.39 -56.21
CA LEU A 664 -31.26 12.92 -54.84
C LEU A 664 -32.54 13.14 -54.02
N MET A 665 -32.82 12.24 -53.08
CA MET A 665 -33.69 12.57 -51.94
C MET A 665 -32.84 13.35 -50.91
N PHE A 666 -33.06 14.66 -50.74
CA PHE A 666 -32.19 15.57 -49.97
C PHE A 666 -32.67 15.88 -48.53
N HIS A 667 -31.74 16.14 -47.59
CA HIS A 667 -31.40 17.46 -46.95
C HIS A 667 -30.00 17.35 -46.24
N ALA A 668 -29.19 18.44 -46.17
CA ALA A 668 -27.73 18.51 -45.92
C ALA A 668 -27.34 19.18 -44.56
N LEU A 669 -26.31 18.78 -43.77
CA LEU A 669 -24.81 18.98 -43.73
C LEU A 669 -24.37 20.40 -43.22
N ILE A 670 -23.48 20.65 -42.22
CA ILE A 670 -21.96 20.62 -42.20
C ILE A 670 -21.38 21.09 -40.83
N LEU A 671 -20.18 20.62 -40.41
CA LEU A 671 -19.22 21.15 -39.40
C LEU A 671 -17.88 21.61 -40.06
N GLY A 672 -16.84 21.95 -39.28
CA GLY A 672 -15.43 21.81 -39.70
C GLY A 672 -14.39 22.31 -38.68
N LEU A 673 -13.27 21.58 -38.51
CA LEU A 673 -12.06 21.95 -37.74
C LEU A 673 -10.83 21.08 -38.15
N ALA A 674 -9.60 21.63 -38.08
CA ALA A 674 -8.24 21.01 -37.92
C ALA A 674 -7.13 21.88 -38.57
N LEU A 675 -5.79 21.85 -38.32
CA LEU A 675 -4.78 21.51 -37.27
C LEU A 675 -3.39 21.53 -38.01
N ALA A 676 -2.23 21.85 -37.39
CA ALA A 676 -0.88 21.25 -37.69
C ALA A 676 0.32 21.91 -36.95
N ALA A 677 1.33 21.10 -36.58
CA ALA A 677 2.67 21.47 -36.08
C ALA A 677 3.75 20.48 -36.63
N THR A 678 5.05 20.86 -36.64
CA THR A 678 6.21 20.07 -37.15
C THR A 678 7.46 20.18 -36.23
N PRO A 679 8.39 19.19 -36.20
CA PRO A 679 9.61 19.22 -35.36
C PRO A 679 10.90 19.62 -36.12
N SER A 680 11.96 20.02 -35.39
CA SER A 680 13.30 20.38 -35.93
C SER A 680 14.44 19.71 -35.16
N ALA A 681 15.57 19.51 -35.86
CA ALA A 681 16.78 18.76 -35.48
C ALA A 681 17.73 19.50 -34.50
N ALA A 682 18.49 18.69 -33.72
CA ALA A 682 19.48 19.10 -32.73
C ALA A 682 20.70 19.83 -33.33
N ARG A 683 21.21 20.85 -32.61
CA ARG A 683 22.23 21.79 -33.07
C ARG A 683 23.10 22.16 -31.86
N THR A 684 24.40 21.89 -31.94
CA THR A 684 25.35 22.34 -30.91
C THR A 684 25.43 23.87 -30.86
N TRP A 685 25.41 24.41 -29.65
CA TRP A 685 25.28 25.84 -29.39
C TRP A 685 26.59 26.43 -28.83
N PRO A 686 26.95 27.68 -29.19
CA PRO A 686 28.21 28.28 -28.76
C PRO A 686 28.18 28.71 -27.28
N VAL A 687 29.36 28.64 -26.65
CA VAL A 687 29.70 29.01 -25.27
C VAL A 687 28.96 30.26 -24.79
N VAL A 688 28.23 30.18 -23.67
CA VAL A 688 27.49 31.31 -23.09
C VAL A 688 28.45 32.26 -22.38
N PRO A 689 28.77 33.45 -22.93
CA PRO A 689 29.71 34.39 -22.31
C PRO A 689 29.08 35.03 -21.06
N VAL A 690 29.92 35.42 -20.08
CA VAL A 690 29.50 36.18 -18.90
C VAL A 690 28.81 37.48 -19.33
N GLY A 691 27.48 37.56 -19.18
CA GLY A 691 26.65 38.70 -19.60
C GLY A 691 25.42 38.34 -20.46
N GLN A 692 25.33 37.12 -21.02
CA GLN A 692 24.08 36.56 -21.55
C GLN A 692 23.38 35.70 -20.49
N THR A 693 22.05 35.63 -20.52
CA THR A 693 21.31 34.88 -19.50
C THR A 693 21.40 33.38 -19.80
N LEU A 694 22.10 32.62 -18.94
CA LEU A 694 22.14 31.15 -19.01
C LEU A 694 20.71 30.54 -19.02
N ALA A 695 19.74 31.22 -18.44
CA ALA A 695 18.33 30.83 -18.47
C ALA A 695 17.72 30.83 -19.89
N GLU A 696 17.96 31.87 -20.70
CA GLU A 696 17.56 31.86 -22.12
C GLU A 696 18.26 30.72 -22.84
N ALA A 697 19.51 30.45 -22.45
CA ALA A 697 20.28 29.43 -23.10
C ALA A 697 19.69 28.03 -22.89
N LEU A 698 19.37 27.70 -21.64
CA LEU A 698 18.70 26.45 -21.28
C LEU A 698 17.29 26.34 -21.90
N ALA A 699 16.58 27.46 -22.07
CA ALA A 699 15.23 27.48 -22.66
C ALA A 699 15.21 27.19 -24.16
N ALA A 700 16.27 27.57 -24.90
CA ALA A 700 16.37 27.38 -26.35
C ALA A 700 17.11 26.10 -26.78
N ALA A 701 17.76 25.39 -25.85
CA ALA A 701 18.40 24.11 -26.13
C ALA A 701 17.38 23.01 -26.52
N ALA A 702 17.75 22.17 -27.49
CA ALA A 702 16.99 21.01 -27.92
C ALA A 702 17.52 19.71 -27.29
N ASP A 703 16.71 18.65 -27.31
CA ASP A 703 17.14 17.35 -26.80
C ASP A 703 18.38 16.83 -27.56
N GLY A 704 19.43 16.51 -26.83
CA GLY A 704 20.73 16.06 -27.30
C GLY A 704 21.81 17.14 -27.34
N ASP A 705 21.47 18.41 -27.13
CA ASP A 705 22.44 19.49 -27.20
C ASP A 705 23.39 19.51 -25.99
N THR A 706 24.58 20.09 -26.17
CA THR A 706 25.53 20.40 -25.11
C THR A 706 25.56 21.91 -24.90
N VAL A 707 25.42 22.36 -23.65
CA VAL A 707 25.51 23.75 -23.22
C VAL A 707 26.79 23.92 -22.41
N GLU A 708 27.73 24.67 -22.98
CA GLU A 708 29.01 25.02 -22.36
C GLU A 708 28.88 26.33 -21.58
N VAL A 709 29.13 26.30 -20.28
CA VAL A 709 29.09 27.44 -19.36
C VAL A 709 30.51 27.95 -19.12
N ALA A 710 30.81 29.15 -19.60
CA ALA A 710 32.13 29.76 -19.43
C ALA A 710 32.46 30.05 -17.97
N ALA A 711 33.75 30.21 -17.65
CA ALA A 711 34.16 30.65 -16.32
C ALA A 711 33.52 32.01 -15.95
N GLY A 712 32.85 32.09 -14.79
CA GLY A 712 32.12 33.28 -14.35
C GLY A 712 31.02 32.96 -13.35
N VAL A 713 30.44 34.01 -12.76
CA VAL A 713 29.33 33.89 -11.79
C VAL A 713 28.01 34.20 -12.50
N TYR A 714 27.11 33.22 -12.53
CA TYR A 714 25.77 33.32 -13.11
C TYR A 714 24.76 33.39 -11.97
N HIS A 715 24.16 34.55 -11.78
CA HIS A 715 23.17 34.79 -10.72
C HIS A 715 21.77 34.36 -11.17
N GLY A 716 21.08 33.60 -10.33
CA GLY A 716 19.70 33.17 -10.54
C GLY A 716 19.46 31.68 -10.26
N ASN A 717 18.22 31.25 -10.47
CA ASN A 717 17.82 29.84 -10.38
C ASN A 717 17.70 29.28 -11.79
N PHE A 718 18.29 28.10 -12.03
CA PHE A 718 18.36 27.52 -13.38
C PHE A 718 17.52 26.24 -13.47
N VAL A 719 16.84 26.04 -14.60
CA VAL A 719 15.98 24.88 -14.84
C VAL A 719 16.39 24.19 -16.14
N VAL A 720 16.67 22.89 -16.07
CA VAL A 720 16.97 22.04 -17.23
C VAL A 720 15.73 21.22 -17.56
N ALA A 721 14.98 21.64 -18.58
CA ALA A 721 13.72 21.03 -18.99
C ALA A 721 13.84 20.08 -20.20
N ARG A 722 15.06 19.90 -20.73
CA ARG A 722 15.36 19.12 -21.94
C ARG A 722 16.53 18.17 -21.69
N ARG A 723 16.63 17.09 -22.48
CA ARG A 723 17.72 16.11 -22.35
C ARG A 723 19.01 16.69 -22.92
N ILE A 724 19.81 17.38 -22.11
CA ILE A 724 21.04 18.06 -22.55
C ILE A 724 22.24 17.67 -21.70
N THR A 725 23.44 17.99 -22.19
CA THR A 725 24.68 18.00 -21.37
C THR A 725 24.99 19.42 -20.98
N LEU A 726 25.03 19.72 -19.68
CA LEU A 726 25.42 21.00 -19.11
C LEU A 726 26.83 20.87 -18.54
N HIS A 727 27.81 21.46 -19.21
CA HIS A 727 29.22 21.37 -18.84
C HIS A 727 29.75 22.75 -18.44
N GLY A 728 30.43 22.83 -17.30
CA GLY A 728 31.06 24.05 -16.80
C GLY A 728 32.56 24.08 -17.05
N GLU A 729 33.07 25.18 -17.61
CA GLU A 729 34.50 25.47 -17.58
C GLU A 729 34.96 25.71 -16.13
N VAL A 730 36.26 25.48 -15.87
CA VAL A 730 36.85 25.71 -14.55
C VAL A 730 36.61 27.15 -14.09
N GLY A 731 35.82 27.31 -13.03
CA GLY A 731 35.40 28.62 -12.52
C GLY A 731 33.98 29.05 -12.91
N ALA A 732 33.20 28.20 -13.58
CA ALA A 732 31.77 28.40 -13.80
C ALA A 732 30.98 28.17 -12.49
N ILE A 733 30.34 29.24 -12.01
CA ILE A 733 29.61 29.28 -10.73
C ILE A 733 28.16 29.65 -10.99
N LEU A 734 27.23 28.80 -10.58
CA LEU A 734 25.80 29.09 -10.50
C LEU A 734 25.46 29.53 -9.07
N ASP A 735 24.90 30.72 -8.92
CA ASP A 735 24.67 31.35 -7.62
C ASP A 735 23.20 31.77 -7.48
N ALA A 736 22.45 31.09 -6.60
CA ALA A 736 21.04 31.36 -6.39
C ALA A 736 20.75 32.53 -5.43
N GLY A 737 21.78 33.19 -4.89
CA GLY A 737 21.60 34.38 -4.03
C GLY A 737 20.85 34.12 -2.72
N GLY A 738 20.75 32.87 -2.27
CA GLY A 738 20.09 32.48 -1.02
C GLY A 738 18.59 32.23 -1.14
N SER A 739 18.06 31.93 -2.33
CA SER A 739 16.64 31.61 -2.55
C SER A 739 16.45 30.49 -3.56
N GLY A 740 15.57 29.51 -3.27
CA GLY A 740 15.24 28.43 -4.21
C GLY A 740 16.37 27.42 -4.44
N HIS A 741 16.16 26.50 -5.38
CA HIS A 741 17.20 25.58 -5.85
C HIS A 741 18.17 26.28 -6.81
N VAL A 742 19.47 25.95 -6.75
CA VAL A 742 20.44 26.53 -7.70
C VAL A 742 20.21 25.98 -9.12
N LEU A 743 20.07 24.65 -9.23
CA LEU A 743 19.78 23.96 -10.49
C LEU A 743 18.68 22.91 -10.28
N ALA A 744 17.55 23.06 -11.00
CA ALA A 744 16.49 22.05 -11.05
C ALA A 744 16.52 21.30 -12.38
N VAL A 745 16.64 19.97 -12.34
CA VAL A 745 16.66 19.09 -13.50
C VAL A 745 15.32 18.36 -13.58
N ASN A 746 14.57 18.64 -14.66
CA ASN A 746 13.21 18.15 -14.86
C ASN A 746 13.10 17.16 -16.03
N ALA A 747 14.18 16.90 -16.75
CA ALA A 747 14.22 16.03 -17.92
C ALA A 747 15.11 14.80 -17.71
N PRO A 748 14.76 13.64 -18.31
CA PRO A 748 15.59 12.45 -18.21
C PRO A 748 16.86 12.54 -19.06
N GLY A 749 17.89 11.79 -18.68
CA GLY A 749 19.14 11.65 -19.43
C GLY A 749 20.00 12.91 -19.49
N VAL A 750 19.80 13.84 -18.56
CA VAL A 750 20.62 15.06 -18.44
C VAL A 750 21.96 14.72 -17.81
N VAL A 751 23.03 15.35 -18.31
CA VAL A 751 24.36 15.30 -17.71
C VAL A 751 24.72 16.68 -17.19
N VAL A 752 25.14 16.77 -15.93
CA VAL A 752 25.63 18.01 -15.30
C VAL A 752 27.05 17.76 -14.82
N GLU A 753 28.01 18.50 -15.37
CA GLU A 753 29.43 18.25 -15.14
C GLU A 753 30.25 19.53 -14.92
N GLY A 754 31.16 19.49 -13.95
CA GLY A 754 32.19 20.51 -13.76
C GLY A 754 31.71 21.86 -13.19
N LEU A 755 30.47 21.94 -12.71
CA LEU A 755 29.89 23.20 -12.21
C LEU A 755 30.11 23.39 -10.71
N THR A 756 30.27 24.64 -10.29
CA THR A 756 30.12 25.04 -8.89
C THR A 756 28.72 25.62 -8.68
N LEU A 757 27.95 25.07 -7.74
CA LEU A 757 26.60 25.51 -7.39
C LEU A 757 26.60 25.99 -5.95
N ARG A 758 26.11 27.20 -5.71
CA ARG A 758 26.15 27.78 -4.37
C ARG A 758 24.96 28.63 -3.99
N ALA A 759 24.85 28.84 -2.68
CA ALA A 759 23.88 29.74 -2.06
C ALA A 759 22.43 29.41 -2.45
N SER A 760 22.03 28.15 -2.31
CA SER A 760 20.60 27.79 -2.36
C SER A 760 19.82 28.54 -1.28
N GLY A 761 18.49 28.53 -1.38
CA GLY A 761 17.64 28.95 -0.27
C GLY A 761 17.76 28.06 0.96
N ARG A 762 17.10 28.48 2.04
CA ARG A 762 17.13 27.86 3.37
C ARG A 762 15.77 27.31 3.81
N ASP A 763 14.82 27.19 2.87
CA ASP A 763 13.50 26.67 3.15
C ASP A 763 13.53 25.13 3.20
N LEU A 764 13.30 24.58 4.40
CA LEU A 764 13.23 23.14 4.64
C LEU A 764 11.97 22.51 4.03
N GLU A 765 10.85 23.23 3.99
CA GLU A 765 9.58 22.74 3.43
C GLU A 765 9.69 22.60 1.92
N ARG A 766 10.29 23.59 1.26
CA ARG A 766 10.57 23.54 -0.19
C ARG A 766 11.77 22.66 -0.55
N SER A 767 12.55 22.23 0.46
CA SER A 767 13.75 21.42 0.28
C SER A 767 14.76 22.07 -0.67
N ASP A 768 15.05 23.36 -0.44
CA ASP A 768 15.98 24.13 -1.27
C ASP A 768 17.34 23.43 -1.39
N ALA A 769 17.83 23.28 -2.62
CA ALA A 769 18.95 22.39 -2.93
C ALA A 769 19.94 23.03 -3.91
N GLY A 770 21.20 22.63 -3.84
CA GLY A 770 22.18 22.93 -4.88
C GLY A 770 21.73 22.33 -6.21
N ILE A 771 21.49 21.03 -6.24
CA ILE A 771 20.92 20.33 -7.39
C ILE A 771 19.65 19.61 -6.97
N TRP A 772 18.53 19.88 -7.63
CA TRP A 772 17.26 19.18 -7.47
C TRP A 772 16.95 18.32 -8.69
N LEU A 773 16.73 17.02 -8.51
CA LEU A 773 16.23 16.13 -9.56
C LEU A 773 14.75 15.83 -9.30
N ALA A 774 13.89 16.23 -10.25
CA ALA A 774 12.47 15.90 -10.19
C ALA A 774 12.20 14.44 -10.56
N GLN A 775 11.03 13.93 -10.20
CA GLN A 775 10.63 12.53 -10.41
C GLN A 775 10.72 12.08 -11.89
N ALA A 776 10.47 12.97 -12.84
CA ALA A 776 10.57 12.68 -14.27
C ALA A 776 12.02 12.58 -14.80
N ALA A 777 13.02 12.99 -14.01
CA ALA A 777 14.40 13.14 -14.44
C ALA A 777 15.22 11.85 -14.33
N ALA A 778 14.75 10.76 -14.94
CA ALA A 778 15.42 9.45 -14.91
C ALA A 778 16.80 9.46 -15.60
N ASP A 779 17.71 8.58 -15.19
CA ASP A 779 19.01 8.36 -15.85
C ASP A 779 19.91 9.61 -15.91
N VAL A 780 19.78 10.52 -14.94
CA VAL A 780 20.60 11.74 -14.83
C VAL A 780 21.99 11.43 -14.29
N ARG A 781 23.01 12.13 -14.80
CA ARG A 781 24.41 11.99 -14.40
C ARG A 781 24.94 13.31 -13.84
N LEU A 782 25.30 13.34 -12.56
CA LEU A 782 25.91 14.46 -11.86
C LEU A 782 27.38 14.12 -11.58
N LEU A 783 28.28 14.72 -12.35
CA LEU A 783 29.69 14.34 -12.41
C LEU A 783 30.58 15.53 -12.00
N HIS A 784 31.52 15.33 -11.08
CA HIS A 784 32.57 16.33 -10.80
C HIS A 784 32.05 17.73 -10.41
N ASN A 785 30.84 17.84 -9.85
CA ASN A 785 30.28 19.12 -9.44
C ASN A 785 30.72 19.48 -8.01
N ARG A 786 30.78 20.79 -7.73
CA ARG A 786 30.99 21.33 -6.40
C ARG A 786 29.71 21.99 -5.92
N VAL A 787 29.17 21.58 -4.78
CA VAL A 787 28.03 22.23 -4.13
C VAL A 787 28.48 22.81 -2.80
N GLU A 788 28.28 24.11 -2.61
CA GLU A 788 28.68 24.82 -1.39
C GLU A 788 27.56 25.73 -0.88
N GLN A 789 27.56 26.01 0.42
CA GLN A 789 26.62 26.96 1.04
C GLN A 789 25.13 26.69 0.71
N SER A 790 24.77 25.43 0.49
CA SER A 790 23.40 25.03 0.16
C SER A 790 22.75 24.34 1.37
N LEU A 791 21.43 24.43 1.49
CA LEU A 791 20.67 23.72 2.53
C LEU A 791 20.79 22.21 2.27
N PHE A 792 20.25 21.73 1.15
CA PHE A 792 20.52 20.39 0.64
C PHE A 792 21.57 20.45 -0.49
N GLY A 793 22.50 19.50 -0.53
CA GLY A 793 23.52 19.47 -1.58
C GLY A 793 22.93 19.02 -2.92
N ILE A 794 22.65 17.72 -3.01
CA ILE A 794 21.97 17.06 -4.13
C ILE A 794 20.71 16.39 -3.59
N TRP A 795 19.55 16.75 -4.12
CA TRP A 795 18.28 16.13 -3.79
C TRP A 795 17.74 15.35 -4.99
N VAL A 796 17.45 14.07 -4.81
CA VAL A 796 16.85 13.19 -5.81
C VAL A 796 15.46 12.80 -5.36
N HIS A 797 14.43 13.38 -6.00
CA HIS A 797 13.04 13.17 -5.63
C HIS A 797 12.38 12.17 -6.57
N GLY A 798 12.39 10.88 -6.23
CA GLY A 798 11.70 9.83 -6.98
C GLY A 798 12.28 9.50 -8.36
N SER A 799 13.47 10.02 -8.70
CA SER A 799 14.10 9.79 -10.00
C SER A 799 14.90 8.48 -10.01
N PRO A 800 14.60 7.53 -10.91
CA PRO A 800 15.31 6.26 -10.99
C PRO A 800 16.66 6.37 -11.71
N ARG A 801 17.62 5.53 -11.29
CA ARG A 801 18.95 5.34 -11.91
C ARG A 801 19.80 6.61 -12.02
N ALA A 802 19.65 7.53 -11.07
CA ALA A 802 20.51 8.70 -10.97
C ALA A 802 21.96 8.28 -10.62
N VAL A 803 22.94 8.91 -11.28
CA VAL A 803 24.37 8.63 -11.12
C VAL A 803 25.06 9.88 -10.58
N MET A 804 25.67 9.80 -9.41
CA MET A 804 26.36 10.89 -8.72
C MET A 804 27.81 10.46 -8.47
N ILE A 805 28.73 10.94 -9.30
CA ILE A 805 30.14 10.52 -9.27
C ILE A 805 31.06 11.71 -9.00
N SER A 806 31.94 11.55 -8.02
CA SER A 806 33.04 12.48 -7.74
C SER A 806 32.60 13.94 -7.50
N ASN A 807 31.42 14.14 -6.91
CA ASN A 807 30.95 15.46 -6.49
C ASN A 807 31.52 15.83 -5.13
N GLN A 808 31.69 17.13 -4.89
CA GLN A 808 32.17 17.69 -3.63
C GLN A 808 31.08 18.55 -3.02
N ILE A 809 30.61 18.19 -1.83
CA ILE A 809 29.46 18.82 -1.18
C ILE A 809 29.90 19.33 0.20
N GLU A 810 29.82 20.65 0.40
CA GLU A 810 30.04 21.29 1.69
C GLU A 810 28.75 21.97 2.17
N GLY A 811 28.19 21.45 3.27
CA GLY A 811 27.00 22.01 3.91
C GLY A 811 27.23 23.39 4.54
N GLY A 812 26.14 24.12 4.79
CA GLY A 812 26.18 25.45 5.40
C GLY A 812 26.53 25.46 6.90
N GLU A 813 27.09 26.58 7.38
CA GLU A 813 27.42 26.80 8.79
C GLU A 813 26.19 27.23 9.61
N ALA A 814 25.23 26.33 9.79
CA ALA A 814 24.13 26.55 10.73
C ALA A 814 24.59 26.35 12.18
N ALA A 815 23.99 27.11 13.11
CA ALA A 815 24.31 27.11 14.54
C ALA A 815 24.02 25.78 15.23
N ARG A 816 22.94 25.08 14.84
CA ARG A 816 22.66 23.70 15.28
C ARG A 816 22.85 22.75 14.09
N MET A 817 23.28 21.53 14.40
CA MET A 817 23.48 20.48 13.39
C MET A 817 22.16 20.02 12.73
N GLY A 818 21.04 20.06 13.48
CA GLY A 818 19.71 19.70 12.97
C GLY A 818 19.14 20.68 11.94
N ASP A 819 19.58 21.94 11.99
CA ASP A 819 19.11 23.01 11.10
C ASP A 819 19.80 22.96 9.72
N ARG A 820 20.76 22.04 9.52
CA ARG A 820 21.42 21.82 8.23
C ARG A 820 20.57 20.87 7.38
N GLY A 821 20.66 20.97 6.06
CA GLY A 821 20.13 19.93 5.18
C GLY A 821 21.15 18.82 4.95
N ASN A 822 20.70 17.81 4.22
CA ASN A 822 21.49 16.61 3.90
C ASN A 822 22.41 16.90 2.70
N GLY A 823 23.57 16.23 2.63
CA GLY A 823 24.51 16.36 1.53
C GLY A 823 23.94 15.78 0.24
N ILE A 824 23.71 14.47 0.22
CA ILE A 824 22.98 13.76 -0.84
C ILE A 824 21.71 13.18 -0.22
N HIS A 825 20.55 13.52 -0.76
CA HIS A 825 19.24 13.05 -0.30
C HIS A 825 18.58 12.22 -1.41
N LEU A 826 18.34 10.94 -1.15
CA LEU A 826 17.61 10.04 -2.03
C LEU A 826 16.26 9.68 -1.40
N TRP A 827 15.16 10.06 -2.06
CA TRP A 827 13.81 9.75 -1.60
C TRP A 827 13.05 9.00 -2.69
N ASN A 828 12.59 7.78 -2.37
CA ASN A 828 11.85 6.91 -3.30
C ASN A 828 12.61 6.60 -4.61
N VAL A 829 13.92 6.31 -4.51
CA VAL A 829 14.82 6.13 -5.66
C VAL A 829 15.15 4.67 -5.92
N GLU A 830 15.05 4.25 -7.18
CA GLU A 830 15.41 2.90 -7.63
C GLU A 830 16.75 2.91 -8.37
N GLY A 831 17.73 2.14 -7.89
CA GLY A 831 18.96 1.83 -8.64
C GLY A 831 19.96 3.00 -8.79
N ALA A 832 20.03 3.93 -7.83
CA ALA A 832 21.00 5.02 -7.87
C ALA A 832 22.45 4.56 -7.64
N VAL A 833 23.40 5.28 -8.24
CA VAL A 833 24.84 5.08 -8.04
C VAL A 833 25.44 6.34 -7.42
N VAL A 834 25.91 6.25 -6.19
CA VAL A 834 26.58 7.33 -5.44
C VAL A 834 28.02 6.91 -5.19
N GLN A 835 28.95 7.40 -6.02
CA GLN A 835 30.33 6.90 -6.01
C GLN A 835 31.39 7.99 -5.92
N GLY A 836 32.37 7.82 -5.03
CA GLY A 836 33.55 8.68 -5.00
C GLY A 836 33.28 10.13 -4.59
N ASN A 837 32.15 10.42 -3.95
CA ASN A 837 31.78 11.77 -3.54
C ASN A 837 32.42 12.13 -2.18
N THR A 838 32.68 13.42 -1.98
CA THR A 838 33.15 13.97 -0.70
C THR A 838 32.05 14.85 -0.10
N VAL A 839 31.56 14.50 1.09
CA VAL A 839 30.46 15.21 1.76
C VAL A 839 30.88 15.65 3.15
N VAL A 840 30.76 16.94 3.44
CA VAL A 840 31.35 17.53 4.63
C VAL A 840 30.42 18.59 5.25
N LYS A 841 30.35 18.63 6.59
CA LYS A 841 29.55 19.61 7.37
C LYS A 841 28.03 19.58 7.15
N CYS A 842 27.45 18.50 6.62
CA CYS A 842 26.00 18.40 6.41
C CYS A 842 25.27 17.96 7.69
N ARG A 843 23.92 17.95 7.69
CA ARG A 843 23.15 17.24 8.71
C ARG A 843 23.39 15.75 8.55
N ASP A 844 22.89 15.14 7.50
CA ASP A 844 23.26 13.78 7.12
C ASP A 844 24.07 13.83 5.83
N GLY A 845 25.16 13.07 5.74
CA GLY A 845 26.02 13.07 4.56
C GLY A 845 25.30 12.51 3.35
N ILE A 846 24.91 11.23 3.42
CA ILE A 846 24.06 10.56 2.45
C ILE A 846 22.83 10.05 3.20
N TYR A 847 21.65 10.59 2.88
CA TYR A 847 20.37 10.18 3.43
C TYR A 847 19.56 9.44 2.36
N MET A 848 18.99 8.29 2.72
CA MET A 848 18.20 7.44 1.84
C MET A 848 16.94 6.98 2.54
N GLU A 849 15.81 7.16 1.88
CA GLU A 849 14.51 6.71 2.39
C GLU A 849 13.70 6.09 1.25
N LEU A 850 13.12 4.92 1.50
CA LEU A 850 12.34 4.15 0.52
C LEU A 850 13.10 3.94 -0.80
N SER A 851 14.42 3.81 -0.74
CA SER A 851 15.30 3.79 -1.92
C SER A 851 16.02 2.45 -2.03
N HIS A 852 15.77 1.73 -3.11
CA HIS A 852 16.14 0.31 -3.24
C HIS A 852 17.22 0.08 -4.30
N HIS A 853 17.95 -1.03 -4.14
CA HIS A 853 18.94 -1.49 -5.12
C HIS A 853 20.02 -0.46 -5.48
N CYS A 854 20.33 0.44 -4.54
CA CYS A 854 21.28 1.52 -4.74
C CYS A 854 22.71 1.08 -4.41
N ARG A 855 23.70 1.71 -5.06
CA ARG A 855 25.13 1.47 -4.84
C ARG A 855 25.79 2.72 -4.30
N VAL A 856 26.21 2.68 -3.03
CA VAL A 856 26.89 3.76 -2.33
C VAL A 856 28.34 3.33 -2.07
N GLU A 857 29.26 3.77 -2.93
CA GLU A 857 30.61 3.21 -3.00
C GLU A 857 31.72 4.26 -2.93
N ASN A 858 32.80 3.98 -2.19
CA ASN A 858 34.01 4.82 -2.18
C ASN A 858 33.79 6.30 -1.80
N ASN A 859 32.75 6.63 -1.04
CA ASN A 859 32.48 8.01 -0.64
C ASN A 859 33.24 8.36 0.64
N THR A 860 33.61 9.64 0.79
CA THR A 860 34.24 10.18 2.01
C THR A 860 33.28 11.16 2.66
N ILE A 861 32.85 10.86 3.90
CA ILE A 861 31.87 11.66 4.63
C ILE A 861 32.41 12.07 6.01
N GLU A 862 32.43 13.37 6.27
CA GLU A 862 33.04 13.92 7.47
C GLU A 862 32.17 14.97 8.17
N ARG A 863 32.26 15.00 9.50
CA ARG A 863 31.71 16.07 10.36
C ARG A 863 30.21 16.32 10.15
N SER A 864 29.46 15.25 9.93
CA SER A 864 28.00 15.22 9.80
C SER A 864 27.36 14.48 10.99
N ARG A 865 26.03 14.52 11.14
CA ARG A 865 25.28 13.72 12.11
C ARG A 865 25.41 12.24 11.74
N TYR A 866 24.76 11.81 10.67
CA TYR A 866 24.94 10.48 10.10
C TYR A 866 25.80 10.58 8.85
N ALA A 867 26.81 9.72 8.71
CA ALA A 867 27.60 9.72 7.49
C ALA A 867 26.80 9.11 6.33
N ILE A 868 26.21 7.94 6.56
CA ILE A 868 25.20 7.31 5.70
C ILE A 868 24.02 6.93 6.60
N HIS A 869 22.81 7.37 6.23
CA HIS A 869 21.57 7.15 6.96
C HIS A 869 20.53 6.57 6.01
N THR A 870 19.99 5.38 6.34
CA THR A 870 19.09 4.64 5.45
C THR A 870 17.86 4.18 6.21
N MET A 871 16.69 4.34 5.60
CA MET A 871 15.40 3.92 6.14
C MET A 871 14.62 3.16 5.05
N TRP A 872 14.36 1.87 5.27
CA TRP A 872 13.64 1.01 4.30
C TRP A 872 14.31 0.95 2.91
N CYS A 873 15.59 0.59 2.86
CA CYS A 873 16.44 0.63 1.66
C CYS A 873 16.90 -0.77 1.20
N ASP A 874 15.95 -1.66 0.93
CA ASP A 874 16.20 -3.06 0.58
C ASP A 874 17.16 -3.25 -0.61
N GLY A 875 17.98 -4.31 -0.52
CA GLY A 875 18.85 -4.76 -1.61
C GLY A 875 19.97 -3.78 -2.00
N SER A 876 20.28 -2.80 -1.16
CA SER A 876 21.31 -1.78 -1.43
C SER A 876 22.70 -2.19 -0.92
N VAL A 877 23.73 -1.61 -1.55
CA VAL A 877 25.15 -1.91 -1.29
C VAL A 877 25.88 -0.67 -0.81
N TYR A 878 26.55 -0.78 0.35
CA TYR A 878 27.37 0.24 0.99
C TYR A 878 28.80 -0.26 1.09
N LYS A 879 29.64 0.12 0.12
CA LYS A 879 30.96 -0.48 -0.05
C LYS A 879 32.11 0.52 -0.01
N GLN A 880 33.18 0.20 0.73
CA GLN A 880 34.43 0.98 0.74
C GLN A 880 34.25 2.47 1.08
N ASN A 881 33.21 2.84 1.83
CA ASN A 881 33.01 4.23 2.25
C ASN A 881 33.89 4.55 3.46
N ARG A 882 34.34 5.80 3.55
CA ARG A 882 35.08 6.35 4.68
C ARG A 882 34.20 7.34 5.43
N ALA A 883 33.92 7.06 6.70
CA ALA A 883 33.20 7.97 7.58
C ALA A 883 34.06 8.34 8.78
N SER A 884 34.36 9.62 8.95
CA SER A 884 35.12 10.09 10.11
C SER A 884 34.59 11.36 10.76
N ASP A 885 34.77 11.44 12.08
CA ASP A 885 34.38 12.61 12.89
C ASP A 885 32.89 12.96 12.80
N ASN A 886 32.03 11.97 12.50
CA ASN A 886 30.58 12.13 12.46
C ASN A 886 29.96 11.82 13.82
N PHE A 887 28.66 12.09 14.00
CA PHE A 887 27.93 11.60 15.18
C PHE A 887 27.75 10.08 15.15
N VAL A 888 27.42 9.54 13.97
CA VAL A 888 27.34 8.11 13.63
C VAL A 888 27.95 7.89 12.25
N GLY A 889 28.67 6.78 12.06
CA GLY A 889 29.19 6.36 10.76
C GLY A 889 28.07 5.92 9.82
N LEU A 890 27.69 4.64 9.88
CA LEU A 890 26.60 4.06 9.10
C LEU A 890 25.40 3.80 10.01
N ALA A 891 24.26 4.40 9.70
CA ALA A 891 22.96 4.09 10.29
C ALA A 891 22.12 3.34 9.26
N LEU A 892 22.11 2.01 9.40
CA LEU A 892 21.40 1.06 8.57
C LEU A 892 20.14 0.62 9.33
N MET A 893 18.97 0.89 8.76
CA MET A 893 17.70 0.76 9.49
C MET A 893 16.58 0.21 8.61
N PHE A 894 15.79 -0.71 9.18
CA PHE A 894 14.55 -1.25 8.63
C PHE A 894 14.67 -1.86 7.22
N SER A 895 15.83 -2.44 6.87
CA SER A 895 16.11 -2.89 5.51
C SER A 895 16.35 -4.40 5.40
N LYS A 896 16.21 -4.95 4.20
CA LYS A 896 16.39 -6.36 3.91
C LYS A 896 17.43 -6.60 2.84
N GLY A 897 18.30 -7.58 3.06
CA GLY A 897 19.26 -8.02 2.03
C GLY A 897 20.27 -6.95 1.63
N ILE A 898 20.71 -6.11 2.57
CA ILE A 898 21.73 -5.09 2.30
C ILE A 898 23.14 -5.66 2.44
N GLU A 899 24.11 -5.06 1.76
CA GLU A 899 25.54 -5.40 1.89
C GLU A 899 26.32 -4.18 2.38
N ALA A 900 26.85 -4.22 3.61
CA ALA A 900 27.78 -3.23 4.14
C ALA A 900 29.19 -3.84 4.19
N ARG A 901 30.04 -3.48 3.23
CA ARG A 901 31.32 -4.16 3.02
C ARG A 901 32.55 -3.25 2.90
N GLY A 902 33.61 -3.55 3.63
CA GLY A 902 34.89 -2.87 3.44
C GLY A 902 34.90 -1.40 3.88
N ASN A 903 33.92 -0.94 4.66
CA ASN A 903 33.81 0.45 5.07
C ASN A 903 34.79 0.77 6.21
N THR A 904 35.32 1.99 6.24
CA THR A 904 36.21 2.47 7.31
C THR A 904 35.52 3.57 8.11
N LEU A 905 35.15 3.25 9.35
CA LEU A 905 34.35 4.10 10.23
C LEU A 905 35.17 4.45 11.47
N TYR A 906 35.70 5.68 11.47
CA TYR A 906 36.74 6.10 12.39
C TYR A 906 36.33 7.32 13.20
N ASN A 907 36.56 7.29 14.51
CA ASN A 907 36.36 8.46 15.40
C ASN A 907 34.95 9.07 15.33
N ASN A 908 33.91 8.24 15.15
CA ASN A 908 32.54 8.72 15.23
C ASN A 908 32.10 8.81 16.70
N ARG A 909 31.32 9.85 17.05
CA ARG A 909 31.01 10.19 18.45
C ARG A 909 30.20 9.11 19.15
N THR A 910 29.32 8.39 18.45
CA THR A 910 28.44 7.39 19.07
C THR A 910 28.61 6.00 18.48
N HIS A 911 28.36 5.80 17.19
CA HIS A 911 28.37 4.46 16.58
C HIS A 911 29.26 4.44 15.33
N GLY A 912 30.00 3.34 15.14
CA GLY A 912 30.59 2.99 13.85
C GLY A 912 29.47 2.56 12.91
N ILE A 913 28.95 1.35 13.11
CA ILE A 913 27.74 0.85 12.45
C ILE A 913 26.61 0.73 13.48
N LEU A 914 25.47 1.32 13.15
CA LEU A 914 24.19 1.17 13.82
C LEU A 914 23.30 0.33 12.90
N LEU A 915 22.99 -0.90 13.30
CA LEU A 915 22.17 -1.87 12.57
C LEU A 915 20.86 -2.10 13.34
N ILE A 916 19.74 -1.66 12.77
CA ILE A 916 18.44 -1.66 13.45
C ILE A 916 17.39 -2.28 12.54
N GLN A 917 16.81 -3.39 12.98
CA GLN A 917 15.74 -4.08 12.23
C GLN A 917 16.14 -4.49 10.81
N ASP A 918 17.42 -4.80 10.61
CA ASP A 918 17.90 -5.32 9.32
C ASP A 918 17.81 -6.85 9.30
N THR A 919 17.42 -7.40 8.15
CA THR A 919 17.27 -8.85 8.00
C THR A 919 17.94 -9.40 6.75
N ARG A 920 18.56 -10.57 6.88
CA ARG A 920 19.24 -11.28 5.77
C ARG A 920 20.33 -10.44 5.09
N SER A 921 21.01 -9.61 5.88
CA SER A 921 22.01 -8.65 5.40
C SER A 921 23.44 -9.12 5.69
N GLN A 922 24.40 -8.59 4.96
CA GLN A 922 25.82 -8.93 5.08
C GLN A 922 26.62 -7.74 5.56
N ILE A 923 27.24 -7.85 6.74
CA ILE A 923 28.09 -6.82 7.36
C ILE A 923 29.50 -7.39 7.44
N THR A 924 30.32 -7.16 6.41
CA THR A 924 31.61 -7.86 6.27
C THR A 924 32.80 -6.96 5.95
N ASP A 925 34.01 -7.38 6.33
CA ASP A 925 35.26 -6.69 5.99
C ASP A 925 35.35 -5.22 6.48
N ASN A 926 34.51 -4.78 7.43
CA ASN A 926 34.47 -3.37 7.86
C ASN A 926 35.52 -3.08 8.94
N ARG A 927 36.00 -1.84 8.99
CA ARG A 927 36.99 -1.33 9.96
C ARG A 927 36.32 -0.30 10.87
N LEU A 928 35.98 -0.69 12.09
CA LEU A 928 35.27 0.10 13.09
C LEU A 928 36.25 0.52 14.19
N ILE A 929 36.78 1.74 14.11
CA ILE A 929 37.94 2.15 14.91
C ILE A 929 37.65 3.41 15.73
N SER A 930 37.99 3.40 17.02
CA SER A 930 37.94 4.60 17.89
C SER A 930 36.54 5.26 18.01
N ASN A 931 35.46 4.47 17.87
CA ASN A 931 34.09 4.94 18.08
C ASN A 931 33.65 4.67 19.53
N THR A 932 32.57 5.31 19.97
CA THR A 932 31.98 5.00 21.29
C THR A 932 31.39 3.58 21.32
N LYS A 933 30.63 3.20 20.29
CA LYS A 933 30.24 1.81 20.02
C LYS A 933 30.73 1.46 18.62
N GLY A 934 31.46 0.36 18.46
CA GLY A 934 31.91 -0.11 17.16
C GLY A 934 30.71 -0.54 16.31
N LEU A 935 30.08 -1.64 16.71
CA LEU A 935 28.91 -2.23 16.07
C LEU A 935 27.73 -2.31 17.05
N PHE A 936 26.58 -1.77 16.69
CA PHE A 936 25.35 -1.89 17.47
C PHE A 936 24.31 -2.66 16.66
N VAL A 937 23.84 -3.78 17.22
CA VAL A 937 22.90 -4.70 16.57
C VAL A 937 21.62 -4.75 17.40
N TYR A 938 20.51 -4.29 16.82
CA TYR A 938 19.24 -4.20 17.52
C TYR A 938 18.08 -4.73 16.66
N ASN A 939 17.36 -5.73 17.18
CA ASN A 939 16.29 -6.44 16.48
C ASN A 939 16.62 -6.91 15.05
N SER A 940 17.89 -7.16 14.78
CA SER A 940 18.35 -7.52 13.44
C SER A 940 18.51 -9.04 13.41
N LEU A 941 17.93 -9.70 12.40
CA LEU A 941 17.78 -11.15 12.37
C LEU A 941 18.39 -11.75 11.10
N TYR A 942 18.94 -12.96 11.21
CA TYR A 942 19.43 -13.71 10.04
C TYR A 942 20.53 -13.00 9.24
N ASN A 943 21.33 -12.16 9.88
CA ASN A 943 22.41 -11.43 9.22
C ASN A 943 23.75 -12.17 9.37
N THR A 944 24.64 -11.97 8.41
CA THR A 944 26.03 -12.44 8.49
C THR A 944 26.93 -11.27 8.85
N ILE A 945 27.60 -11.38 9.99
CA ILE A 945 28.53 -10.38 10.53
C ILE A 945 29.91 -11.03 10.60
N GLY A 946 30.74 -10.78 9.59
CA GLY A 946 31.97 -11.55 9.39
C GLY A 946 33.20 -10.74 9.00
N ASN A 947 34.40 -11.16 9.40
CA ASN A 947 35.67 -10.54 8.98
C ASN A 947 35.80 -9.02 9.29
N ASN A 948 35.10 -8.50 10.29
CA ASN A 948 35.20 -7.08 10.65
C ASN A 948 36.36 -6.84 11.64
N LEU A 949 37.11 -5.75 11.46
CA LEU A 949 38.07 -5.25 12.44
C LEU A 949 37.36 -4.25 13.38
N ILE A 950 37.17 -4.61 14.64
CA ILE A 950 36.48 -3.80 15.64
C ILE A 950 37.48 -3.46 16.73
N ALA A 951 38.06 -2.27 16.68
CA ALA A 951 39.23 -1.96 17.49
C ALA A 951 39.23 -0.59 18.15
N LYS A 952 39.79 -0.52 19.36
CA LYS A 952 39.94 0.71 20.15
C LYS A 952 38.65 1.49 20.35
N ASN A 953 37.49 0.84 20.27
CA ASN A 953 36.21 1.45 20.59
C ASN A 953 35.99 1.42 22.11
N TYR A 954 35.13 2.29 22.64
CA TYR A 954 34.74 2.14 24.04
C TYR A 954 33.97 0.82 24.24
N LEU A 955 32.97 0.55 23.40
CA LEU A 955 32.28 -0.74 23.35
C LEU A 955 32.46 -1.33 21.96
N GLY A 956 33.08 -2.50 21.83
CA GLY A 956 33.32 -3.15 20.54
C GLY A 956 32.01 -3.48 19.83
N MET A 957 31.19 -4.34 20.44
CA MET A 957 29.86 -4.68 19.94
C MET A 957 28.80 -4.59 21.05
N HIS A 958 27.63 -4.06 20.71
CA HIS A 958 26.45 -4.11 21.57
C HIS A 958 25.35 -4.87 20.84
N TYR A 959 25.00 -6.02 21.37
CA TYR A 959 24.05 -6.95 20.78
C TYR A 959 22.78 -6.98 21.65
N TRP A 960 21.66 -6.47 21.14
CA TRP A 960 20.47 -6.21 21.95
C TRP A 960 19.16 -6.42 21.17
N GLY A 961 18.03 -6.44 21.89
CA GLY A 961 16.69 -6.26 21.36
C GLY A 961 16.15 -7.42 20.54
N GLY A 962 16.46 -8.67 20.92
CA GLY A 962 15.98 -9.86 20.21
C GLY A 962 16.65 -10.05 18.84
N SER A 963 17.89 -9.57 18.67
CA SER A 963 18.68 -9.79 17.46
C SER A 963 19.14 -11.24 17.37
N GLU A 964 18.26 -12.19 17.06
CA GLU A 964 18.57 -13.62 17.07
C GLU A 964 18.98 -14.16 15.69
N ASP A 965 19.58 -15.36 15.70
CA ASP A 965 19.95 -16.13 14.49
C ASP A 965 20.87 -15.36 13.52
N ASN A 966 21.74 -14.51 14.04
CA ASN A 966 22.80 -13.88 13.25
C ASN A 966 24.09 -14.73 13.31
N GLU A 967 24.74 -14.87 12.16
CA GLU A 967 26.03 -15.54 12.05
C GLU A 967 27.16 -14.56 12.38
N LEU A 968 27.80 -14.72 13.54
CA LEU A 968 28.95 -13.90 13.95
C LEU A 968 30.24 -14.73 13.86
N HIS A 969 31.10 -14.42 12.88
CA HIS A 969 32.31 -15.20 12.68
C HIS A 969 33.53 -14.44 12.16
N ASP A 970 34.74 -14.90 12.49
CA ASP A 970 36.00 -14.34 11.98
C ASP A 970 36.21 -12.83 12.21
N ASN A 971 35.48 -12.24 13.16
CA ASN A 971 35.66 -10.83 13.51
C ASN A 971 36.88 -10.68 14.43
N THR A 972 37.57 -9.54 14.31
CA THR A 972 38.78 -9.24 15.09
C THR A 972 38.51 -8.10 16.07
N PHE A 973 38.31 -8.45 17.34
CA PHE A 973 38.08 -7.50 18.44
C PHE A 973 39.39 -7.18 19.17
N VAL A 974 39.87 -5.93 19.06
CA VAL A 974 41.19 -5.53 19.58
C VAL A 974 41.12 -4.27 20.42
N ASP A 975 41.61 -4.33 21.65
CA ASP A 975 41.80 -3.17 22.53
C ASP A 975 40.54 -2.30 22.71
N ASN A 976 39.34 -2.90 22.64
CA ASN A 976 38.12 -2.18 22.98
C ASN A 976 38.00 -2.07 24.52
N GLU A 977 37.39 -1.00 25.03
CA GLU A 977 37.24 -0.84 26.48
C GLU A 977 36.31 -1.91 27.08
N ILE A 978 35.25 -2.26 26.38
CA ILE A 978 34.44 -3.45 26.59
C ILE A 978 34.34 -4.13 25.24
N GLN A 979 34.69 -5.42 25.12
CA GLN A 979 34.61 -6.11 23.82
C GLN A 979 33.18 -6.24 23.34
N VAL A 980 32.31 -6.82 24.18
CA VAL A 980 30.92 -7.09 23.86
C VAL A 980 30.02 -6.86 25.05
N LYS A 981 28.84 -6.30 24.78
CA LYS A 981 27.69 -6.34 25.67
C LYS A 981 26.58 -7.11 24.99
N PHE A 982 26.16 -8.23 25.59
CA PHE A 982 25.21 -9.15 25.00
C PHE A 982 23.91 -9.18 25.82
N VAL A 983 22.78 -8.93 25.16
CA VAL A 983 21.45 -8.92 25.77
C VAL A 983 20.48 -9.66 24.85
N ALA A 984 20.16 -10.90 25.20
CA ALA A 984 19.22 -11.76 24.48
C ALA A 984 18.42 -12.63 25.45
N THR A 985 17.40 -13.32 24.95
CA THR A 985 16.54 -14.25 25.68
C THR A 985 17.09 -15.68 25.69
N ARG A 986 17.96 -16.03 24.72
CA ARG A 986 18.62 -17.33 24.57
C ARG A 986 20.10 -17.19 24.25
N ASP A 987 20.84 -18.26 24.51
CA ASP A 987 22.25 -18.37 24.13
C ASP A 987 22.39 -18.25 22.61
N GLN A 988 23.48 -17.61 22.18
CA GLN A 988 23.82 -17.46 20.77
C GLN A 988 25.18 -18.07 20.49
N ARG A 989 25.27 -18.82 19.40
CA ARG A 989 26.52 -19.43 18.98
C ARG A 989 27.25 -18.51 18.02
N TRP A 990 28.49 -18.21 18.34
CA TRP A 990 29.45 -17.50 17.52
C TRP A 990 30.57 -18.45 17.11
N ASP A 991 31.30 -18.10 16.07
CA ASP A 991 32.31 -18.99 15.51
C ASP A 991 33.60 -18.25 15.17
N SER A 992 34.70 -18.63 15.80
CA SER A 992 36.04 -18.26 15.32
C SER A 992 36.28 -16.76 15.28
N ASN A 993 35.91 -16.00 16.30
CA ASN A 993 36.29 -14.60 16.43
C ASN A 993 37.59 -14.49 17.24
N TYR A 994 38.36 -13.43 17.00
CA TYR A 994 39.51 -13.07 17.82
C TYR A 994 39.10 -12.04 18.87
N TRP A 995 39.49 -12.26 20.13
CA TRP A 995 39.23 -11.36 21.25
C TRP A 995 40.54 -11.07 21.97
N SER A 996 40.95 -9.79 22.04
CA SER A 996 42.25 -9.43 22.64
C SER A 996 42.36 -9.65 24.15
N ASP A 997 41.26 -9.96 24.83
CA ASP A 997 41.16 -10.32 26.25
C ASP A 997 40.85 -11.82 26.47
N TYR A 998 40.87 -12.63 25.42
CA TYR A 998 40.74 -14.08 25.54
C TYR A 998 42.00 -14.69 26.20
N LEU A 999 41.78 -15.41 27.31
CA LEU A 999 42.83 -16.04 28.13
C LEU A 999 42.82 -17.58 28.03
N GLY A 1000 42.26 -18.13 26.95
CA GLY A 1000 42.21 -19.56 26.74
C GLY A 1000 43.54 -20.16 26.29
N TRP A 1001 43.51 -21.47 26.01
CA TRP A 1001 44.69 -22.25 25.63
C TRP A 1001 44.43 -22.98 24.33
N ASP A 1002 45.50 -23.18 23.56
CA ASP A 1002 45.54 -24.01 22.37
C ASP A 1002 46.55 -25.14 22.61
N VAL A 1003 46.04 -26.26 23.12
CA VAL A 1003 46.83 -27.44 23.47
C VAL A 1003 47.20 -28.23 22.21
N ASN A 1004 46.30 -28.26 21.23
CA ASN A 1004 46.46 -29.05 20.00
C ASN A 1004 47.32 -28.34 18.92
N ARG A 1005 47.58 -27.04 19.10
CA ARG A 1005 48.36 -26.13 18.23
C ARG A 1005 47.75 -25.91 16.84
N ASP A 1006 46.43 -25.88 16.74
CA ASP A 1006 45.72 -25.59 15.49
C ASP A 1006 45.46 -24.09 15.25
N GLY A 1007 45.87 -23.23 16.19
CA GLY A 1007 45.69 -21.78 16.13
C GLY A 1007 44.33 -21.31 16.66
N ARG A 1008 43.49 -22.23 17.15
CA ARG A 1008 42.19 -21.96 17.76
C ARG A 1008 42.22 -22.35 19.24
N GLY A 1009 41.45 -21.63 20.04
CA GLY A 1009 41.35 -21.89 21.46
C GLY A 1009 40.49 -23.11 21.75
N ASP A 1010 41.00 -24.02 22.58
CA ASP A 1010 40.27 -25.22 23.06
C ASP A 1010 39.19 -24.87 24.09
N THR A 1011 39.20 -23.65 24.63
CA THR A 1011 38.20 -23.16 25.60
C THR A 1011 37.25 -22.15 24.96
N PRO A 1012 35.92 -22.28 25.10
CA PRO A 1012 35.00 -21.29 24.54
C PRO A 1012 35.19 -19.91 25.18
N TYR A 1013 35.05 -18.85 24.37
CA TYR A 1013 34.85 -17.49 24.88
C TYR A 1013 33.35 -17.31 25.18
N LEU A 1014 33.05 -16.76 26.36
CA LEU A 1014 31.68 -16.58 26.84
C LEU A 1014 31.46 -15.11 27.18
N SER A 1015 30.35 -14.54 26.72
CA SER A 1015 29.89 -13.23 27.19
C SER A 1015 29.07 -13.36 28.49
N ASN A 1016 28.81 -12.23 29.14
CA ASN A 1016 27.97 -12.11 30.34
C ASN A 1016 28.48 -12.95 31.53
N THR A 1017 29.80 -13.06 31.66
CA THR A 1017 30.44 -13.67 32.84
C THR A 1017 30.39 -12.73 34.05
N MET A 1018 30.66 -13.27 35.24
CA MET A 1018 30.87 -12.44 36.45
C MET A 1018 32.06 -11.49 36.26
N VAL A 1019 33.07 -11.95 35.51
CA VAL A 1019 34.21 -11.14 35.10
C VAL A 1019 33.74 -9.98 34.22
N ASP A 1020 32.91 -10.23 33.20
CA ASP A 1020 32.37 -9.17 32.33
C ASP A 1020 31.56 -8.15 33.13
N THR A 1021 30.75 -8.61 34.07
CA THR A 1021 29.95 -7.72 34.93
C THR A 1021 30.84 -6.78 35.74
N LEU A 1022 31.94 -7.32 36.31
CA LEU A 1022 32.94 -6.53 37.03
C LEU A 1022 33.67 -5.56 36.09
N LEU A 1023 34.04 -5.98 34.88
CA LEU A 1023 34.69 -5.12 33.90
C LEU A 1023 33.76 -4.01 33.40
N TRP A 1024 32.46 -4.27 33.26
CA TRP A 1024 31.47 -3.25 32.92
C TRP A 1024 31.32 -2.21 34.02
N GLN A 1025 31.36 -2.62 35.28
CA GLN A 1025 31.21 -1.72 36.43
C GLN A 1025 32.51 -0.98 36.76
N TYR A 1026 33.66 -1.64 36.60
CA TYR A 1026 34.99 -1.13 36.91
C TYR A 1026 35.97 -1.43 35.77
N PRO A 1027 35.99 -0.66 34.68
CA PRO A 1027 36.86 -0.92 33.53
C PRO A 1027 38.35 -0.99 33.89
N ALA A 1028 38.80 -0.23 34.89
CA ALA A 1028 40.17 -0.26 35.41
C ALA A 1028 40.60 -1.63 35.97
N ALA A 1029 39.65 -2.50 36.31
CA ALA A 1029 39.92 -3.87 36.77
C ALA A 1029 40.54 -4.76 35.68
N LYS A 1030 40.57 -4.33 34.41
CA LYS A 1030 41.32 -4.99 33.34
C LYS A 1030 42.78 -5.29 33.67
N LEU A 1031 43.42 -4.43 34.47
CA LEU A 1031 44.80 -4.63 34.94
C LEU A 1031 44.96 -5.93 35.77
N LEU A 1032 43.85 -6.48 36.26
CA LEU A 1032 43.80 -7.68 37.10
C LEU A 1032 43.34 -8.93 36.32
N LEU A 1033 43.11 -8.84 35.01
CA LEU A 1033 42.63 -9.98 34.19
C LEU A 1033 43.54 -11.21 34.29
N THR A 1034 44.85 -11.01 34.40
CA THR A 1034 45.85 -12.06 34.56
C THR A 1034 46.11 -12.44 36.02
N SER A 1035 45.41 -11.83 36.98
CA SER A 1035 45.60 -12.11 38.41
C SER A 1035 44.98 -13.45 38.81
N PRO A 1036 45.53 -14.14 39.84
CA PRO A 1036 44.95 -15.37 40.36
C PRO A 1036 43.48 -15.23 40.80
N ALA A 1037 43.09 -14.05 41.29
CA ALA A 1037 41.71 -13.79 41.75
C ALA A 1037 40.69 -13.83 40.60
N PHE A 1038 40.99 -13.19 39.46
CA PHE A 1038 40.13 -13.21 38.29
C PHE A 1038 40.07 -14.60 37.64
N GLN A 1039 41.20 -15.31 37.60
CA GLN A 1039 41.22 -16.69 37.11
C GLN A 1039 40.42 -17.63 38.01
N LEU A 1040 40.50 -17.47 39.33
CA LEU A 1040 39.70 -18.24 40.28
C LEU A 1040 38.21 -17.93 40.14
N LEU A 1041 37.84 -16.66 39.96
CA LEU A 1041 36.45 -16.26 39.73
C LEU A 1041 35.88 -16.87 38.44
N ALA A 1042 36.63 -16.80 37.34
CA ALA A 1042 36.23 -17.42 36.07
C ALA A 1042 36.14 -18.96 36.18
N ALA A 1043 37.05 -19.60 36.92
CA ALA A 1043 37.00 -21.04 37.16
C ALA A 1043 35.82 -21.44 38.06
N ALA A 1044 35.53 -20.65 39.09
CA ALA A 1044 34.40 -20.87 40.00
C ALA A 1044 33.06 -20.74 39.26
N GLU A 1045 32.90 -19.75 38.38
CA GLU A 1045 31.69 -19.59 37.56
C GLU A 1045 31.47 -20.80 36.63
N ARG A 1046 32.55 -21.33 36.03
CA ARG A 1046 32.45 -22.55 35.20
C ARG A 1046 32.07 -23.79 35.99
N ALA A 1047 32.57 -23.92 37.23
CA ALA A 1047 32.29 -25.06 38.09
C ALA A 1047 30.90 -24.99 38.75
N PHE A 1048 30.40 -23.78 39.02
CA PHE A 1048 29.15 -23.51 39.71
C PHE A 1048 28.37 -22.41 38.97
N PRO A 1049 27.63 -22.73 37.90
CA PRO A 1049 26.78 -21.76 37.20
C PRO A 1049 25.54 -21.46 38.06
N VAL A 1050 25.69 -20.56 39.06
CA VAL A 1050 24.63 -20.19 40.01
C VAL A 1050 23.53 -19.33 39.35
N ILE A 1051 23.82 -18.68 38.21
CA ILE A 1051 22.87 -17.83 37.48
C ILE A 1051 23.00 -18.13 35.98
N ALA A 1052 21.97 -18.73 35.38
CA ALA A 1052 21.88 -18.95 33.94
C ALA A 1052 21.36 -17.68 33.24
N VAL A 1053 22.27 -16.75 32.94
CA VAL A 1053 21.97 -15.60 32.06
C VAL A 1053 22.32 -16.01 30.63
N PRO A 1054 21.50 -15.69 29.62
CA PRO A 1054 21.84 -15.96 28.23
C PRO A 1054 23.21 -15.41 27.82
N LYS A 1055 24.00 -16.22 27.11
CA LYS A 1055 25.39 -15.93 26.72
C LYS A 1055 25.58 -16.05 25.20
N GLY A 1056 26.39 -15.15 24.66
CA GLY A 1056 27.07 -15.38 23.39
C GLY A 1056 28.27 -16.30 23.65
N GLN A 1057 28.34 -17.40 22.92
CA GLN A 1057 29.38 -18.40 23.05
C GLN A 1057 30.13 -18.55 21.74
N ASP A 1058 31.40 -18.18 21.74
CA ASP A 1058 32.33 -18.51 20.66
C ASP A 1058 33.07 -19.80 20.99
N ALA A 1059 32.77 -20.86 20.25
CA ALA A 1059 33.24 -22.20 20.55
C ALA A 1059 34.74 -22.41 20.26
N THR A 1060 35.27 -21.72 19.24
CA THR A 1060 36.65 -21.91 18.79
C THR A 1060 37.33 -20.57 18.49
N PRO A 1061 37.55 -19.71 19.51
CA PRO A 1061 38.13 -18.38 19.29
C PRO A 1061 39.52 -18.46 18.65
N TRP A 1062 39.90 -17.48 17.84
CA TRP A 1062 41.26 -17.40 17.29
C TRP A 1062 42.29 -17.05 18.38
N MET A 1063 43.45 -17.72 18.37
CA MET A 1063 44.57 -17.39 19.27
C MET A 1063 45.35 -16.15 18.83
N ALA A 1064 45.28 -15.80 17.55
CA ALA A 1064 45.91 -14.63 16.98
C ALA A 1064 44.94 -13.94 15.99
N PRO A 1065 45.04 -12.61 15.79
CA PRO A 1065 44.16 -11.89 14.87
C PRO A 1065 44.19 -12.50 13.46
N PRO A 1066 43.06 -12.89 12.86
CA PRO A 1066 43.02 -13.45 11.49
C PRO A 1066 43.32 -12.38 10.43
N ILE A 1067 43.09 -11.10 10.73
CA ILE A 1067 43.37 -9.96 9.83
C ILE A 1067 44.84 -9.54 9.98
N ALA A 1068 45.73 -10.00 9.10
CA ALA A 1068 47.19 -9.81 9.25
C ALA A 1068 47.68 -8.35 9.32
N ASP A 1069 47.00 -7.40 8.64
CA ASP A 1069 47.42 -5.99 8.55
C ASP A 1069 46.85 -5.09 9.66
N TRP A 1070 46.18 -5.66 10.67
CA TRP A 1070 45.46 -4.91 11.70
C TRP A 1070 46.33 -3.85 12.42
N GLN A 1071 47.60 -4.15 12.70
CA GLN A 1071 48.52 -3.21 13.36
C GLN A 1071 48.83 -1.98 12.49
N ALA A 1072 49.04 -2.19 11.20
CA ALA A 1072 49.29 -1.11 10.25
C ALA A 1072 48.05 -0.22 10.09
N VAL A 1073 46.86 -0.83 10.07
CA VAL A 1073 45.59 -0.10 10.07
C VAL A 1073 45.47 0.77 11.33
N LEU A 1074 45.74 0.22 12.53
CA LEU A 1074 45.66 0.99 13.78
C LEU A 1074 46.74 2.05 13.96
N ALA A 1075 47.88 1.92 13.29
CA ALA A 1075 48.90 2.96 13.21
C ALA A 1075 48.43 4.13 12.32
N HIS A 1076 47.68 3.84 11.26
CA HIS A 1076 47.11 4.85 10.37
C HIS A 1076 45.88 5.55 10.99
N TYR A 1077 45.11 4.85 11.83
CA TYR A 1077 43.93 5.37 12.53
C TYR A 1077 44.14 5.34 14.07
N PRO A 1078 44.91 6.28 14.64
CA PRO A 1078 45.24 6.27 16.06
C PRO A 1078 44.00 6.51 16.94
N ALA A 1079 43.97 5.94 18.15
CA ALA A 1079 42.85 6.18 19.06
C ALA A 1079 42.83 7.62 19.55
N VAL A 1080 41.64 8.21 19.55
CA VAL A 1080 41.37 9.52 20.15
C VAL A 1080 40.64 9.27 21.47
N THR A 1081 41.13 9.86 22.57
CA THR A 1081 40.47 9.75 23.88
C THR A 1081 39.05 10.33 23.80
N GLN A 1082 38.04 9.45 23.82
CA GLN A 1082 36.63 9.82 23.76
C GLN A 1082 36.23 10.57 25.05
N ARG A 1083 35.96 11.88 24.95
CA ARG A 1083 35.63 12.76 26.11
C ARG A 1083 34.24 12.51 26.72
N TYR A 1084 33.36 11.77 26.06
CA TYR A 1084 31.91 11.80 26.34
C TYR A 1084 31.38 10.75 27.34
N TYR A 1085 32.17 9.73 27.71
CA TYR A 1085 31.66 8.63 28.54
C TYR A 1085 31.43 8.98 30.03
N GLY A 1086 31.86 10.17 30.49
CA GLY A 1086 31.55 10.67 31.85
C GLY A 1086 30.13 11.22 32.03
N GLN A 1087 29.31 11.30 30.98
CA GLN A 1087 27.95 11.86 31.02
C GLN A 1087 26.92 10.91 30.40
N LEU A 1088 27.02 9.60 30.70
CA LEU A 1088 26.07 8.57 30.27
C LEU A 1088 24.60 8.91 30.57
N SER A 1089 24.33 9.61 31.68
CA SER A 1089 22.99 10.09 32.06
C SER A 1089 22.42 11.18 31.14
N LYS A 1090 23.23 11.73 30.22
CA LYS A 1090 22.84 12.75 29.24
C LYS A 1090 22.88 12.24 27.80
N LEU A 1091 23.30 10.99 27.57
CA LEU A 1091 23.21 10.38 26.25
C LEU A 1091 21.78 9.85 26.10
N PRO A 1092 21.01 10.30 25.09
CA PRO A 1092 19.68 9.77 24.85
C PRO A 1092 19.81 8.26 24.59
N HIS A 1093 19.14 7.46 25.40
CA HIS A 1093 18.98 6.02 25.16
C HIS A 1093 18.02 5.83 23.98
N ILE A 1094 18.52 6.03 22.76
CA ILE A 1094 17.71 5.92 21.54
C ILE A 1094 17.45 4.44 21.23
N PRO A 1095 16.18 4.08 20.98
CA PRO A 1095 15.78 3.53 19.68
C PRO A 1095 14.73 4.44 19.02
N GLY A 1096 15.10 5.08 17.89
CA GLY A 1096 14.37 6.19 17.24
C GLY A 1096 14.84 7.57 17.73
N GLY A 1097 15.49 8.34 16.86
CA GLY A 1097 16.03 9.65 17.21
C GLY A 1097 14.93 10.64 17.64
N GLU A 1098 15.29 11.41 18.68
CA GLU A 1098 14.50 12.33 19.52
C GLU A 1098 13.79 11.66 20.72
#